data_AF-A0A0W0S175-F1
#
_entry.id   AF-A0A0W0S175-F1
#
_cell.length_a   1.000
_cell.length_b   1.000
_cell.length_c   1.000
_cell.angle_alpha   90.00
_cell.angle_beta   90.00
_cell.angle_gamma   90.00
#
_symmetry.space_group_name_H-M   'P 1'
#
loop_
_entity.id
_entity.type
_entity.pdbx_description
1 polymer ?
#
loop_
_entity_poly.entity_id
_entity_poly.type
_entity_poly.pdbx_seq_one_letter_code
_entity_poly.pdbx_strand_id
1 'polypeptide(L)'
;MKAKKIPYYLLLILLTIGASLILGFLSFGGMFVLWPVLPLAFGAFFLSVAYEGEIYLQNIKGALNKLFFKRDYLKHHLANEYLLTHFPEDTSANDCPKFFKDYEKQLQLLHLFDHKRLDEQSLKQKKHIEKTLRNMEKWFTRQLFAINKDETNLSPYENEIRIWLQTHEKELWQAKFEQRRSTFNKVKLFSILAGLFMGLGTTYLLVEAFSVIPVLATIPFTMLPFFIVPMAVIAGAAYGFLTFNAVTDMINNDTIRKWYDKIRKDLSKGINPRSVFIALTAVLLVSLAVALTVCTAGTWWTVVKNTRPLFSWMGKLPSFVMGIINPIITGMSSLVFNLQNTSESLEMINQATKAKGSLLKRLSQSLAESWSNLRARENWLQIFNPARILLKLTVTPLRILFFLGHLVSIGVTADRVPGIPEILSALLGIISEGFEDVHYFFEHKHEKHHHNHEETQEHQASHTKDLLKERLASNHGHDHSVDIPTRLLKTLFIPLYALAAAWDSWASKNNQDTSRKILDFKKAWEKQNGLEEISHVHLTRTEGPSTTWSAQYAIFRIERFKEKHLEKTLWNKNIADEKINELNNLQKDLRQGAAVKERLEEEQKKTVYSKQRFFNHQGAKTHTQAFLEELPDQISSPAA
;
A
#
# COMPACT_ATOMS: atom_id res chain seq x y z
N MET A 1 8.16 -21.35 -4.19
CA MET A 1 8.71 -20.03 -3.80
C MET A 1 10.17 -19.92 -4.25
N LYS A 2 10.63 -18.77 -4.76
CA LYS A 2 12.06 -18.57 -5.05
C LYS A 2 12.81 -18.46 -3.71
N ALA A 3 13.75 -19.38 -3.41
CA ALA A 3 14.47 -19.45 -2.13
C ALA A 3 15.03 -18.09 -1.65
N LYS A 4 15.42 -17.21 -2.59
CA LYS A 4 15.88 -15.84 -2.35
C LYS A 4 14.89 -14.92 -1.65
N LYS A 5 13.60 -15.27 -1.59
CA LYS A 5 12.55 -14.48 -0.93
C LYS A 5 12.19 -14.99 0.47
N ILE A 6 12.70 -16.13 0.89
CA ILE A 6 12.39 -16.72 2.21
C ILE A 6 12.79 -15.77 3.36
N PRO A 7 14.00 -15.18 3.38
CA PRO A 7 14.38 -14.26 4.46
C PRO A 7 13.47 -13.04 4.56
N TYR A 8 12.99 -12.55 3.42
CA TYR A 8 12.06 -11.41 3.38
C TYR A 8 10.72 -11.75 4.05
N TYR A 9 10.10 -12.86 3.67
CA TYR A 9 8.82 -13.25 4.24
C TYR A 9 8.95 -13.65 5.70
N LEU A 10 10.04 -14.32 6.08
CA LEU A 10 10.31 -14.68 7.47
C LEU A 10 10.47 -13.42 8.35
N LEU A 11 11.31 -12.47 7.91
CA LEU A 11 11.51 -11.20 8.62
C LEU A 11 10.20 -10.43 8.76
N LEU A 12 9.44 -10.31 7.66
CA LEU A 12 8.15 -9.62 7.65
C LEU A 12 7.17 -10.25 8.65
N ILE A 13 7.00 -11.57 8.61
CA ILE A 13 6.10 -12.30 9.51
C ILE A 13 6.54 -12.13 10.96
N LEU A 14 7.84 -12.29 11.26
CA LEU A 14 8.36 -12.19 12.62
C LEU A 14 8.14 -10.79 13.21
N LEU A 15 8.46 -9.74 12.44
CA LEU A 15 8.28 -8.36 12.87
C LEU A 15 6.80 -8.00 13.07
N THR A 16 5.92 -8.42 12.15
CA THR A 16 4.49 -8.20 12.28
C THR A 16 3.93 -8.91 13.51
N ILE A 17 4.20 -10.21 13.67
CA ILE A 17 3.71 -10.98 14.82
C ILE A 17 4.24 -10.37 16.12
N GLY A 18 5.53 -10.04 16.19
CA GLY A 18 6.10 -9.45 17.40
C GLY A 18 5.46 -8.10 17.77
N ALA A 19 5.29 -7.20 16.79
CA ALA A 19 4.63 -5.92 17.02
C ALA A 19 3.17 -6.10 17.48
N SER A 20 2.41 -6.96 16.81
CA SER A 20 1.01 -7.23 17.16
C SER A 20 0.86 -7.85 18.53
N LEU A 21 1.69 -8.84 18.87
CA LEU A 21 1.64 -9.48 20.19
C LEU A 21 1.90 -8.50 21.33
N ILE A 22 2.81 -7.54 21.13
CA ILE A 22 3.11 -6.54 22.14
C ILE A 22 1.93 -5.60 22.36
N LEU A 23 1.30 -5.13 21.28
CA LEU A 23 0.08 -4.33 21.40
C LEU A 23 -1.04 -5.14 22.06
N GLY A 24 -1.15 -6.44 21.75
CA GLY A 24 -2.05 -7.35 22.43
C GLY A 24 -1.79 -7.41 23.93
N PHE A 25 -0.54 -7.58 24.37
CA PHE A 25 -0.18 -7.60 25.80
C PHE A 25 -0.46 -6.28 26.51
N LEU A 26 -0.24 -5.15 25.83
CA LEU A 26 -0.58 -3.82 26.37
C LEU A 26 -2.09 -3.64 26.49
N SER A 27 -2.84 -4.05 25.48
CA SER A 27 -4.30 -4.03 25.46
C SER A 27 -4.88 -4.91 26.57
N PHE A 28 -4.31 -6.11 26.76
CA PHE A 28 -4.65 -6.98 27.88
C PHE A 28 -4.41 -6.26 29.22
N GLY A 29 -3.21 -5.71 29.39
CA GLY A 29 -2.79 -5.06 30.63
C GLY A 29 -3.68 -3.89 31.00
N GLY A 30 -3.92 -2.96 30.07
CA GLY A 30 -4.75 -1.79 30.37
C GLY A 30 -6.23 -2.12 30.46
N MET A 31 -6.76 -3.08 29.69
CA MET A 31 -8.13 -3.58 29.91
C MET A 31 -8.27 -4.21 31.30
N PHE A 32 -7.29 -5.00 31.74
CA PHE A 32 -7.33 -5.65 33.05
C PHE A 32 -7.21 -4.65 34.21
N VAL A 33 -6.47 -3.55 34.03
CA VAL A 33 -6.40 -2.47 35.03
C VAL A 33 -7.72 -1.71 35.12
N LEU A 34 -8.32 -1.37 33.97
CA LEU A 34 -9.60 -0.66 33.93
C LEU A 34 -10.77 -1.53 34.41
N TRP A 35 -10.78 -2.80 33.98
CA TRP A 35 -11.78 -3.78 34.36
C TRP A 35 -11.13 -5.16 34.51
N PRO A 36 -10.90 -5.66 35.74
CA PRO A 36 -10.18 -6.89 36.01
C PRO A 36 -11.01 -8.17 35.72
N VAL A 37 -11.57 -8.26 34.51
CA VAL A 37 -12.33 -9.38 33.99
C VAL A 37 -11.52 -10.04 32.89
N LEU A 38 -10.98 -11.23 33.19
CA LEU A 38 -10.09 -11.97 32.30
C LEU A 38 -10.64 -12.17 30.87
N PRO A 39 -11.91 -12.56 30.66
CA PRO A 39 -12.47 -12.66 29.31
C PRO A 39 -12.42 -11.35 28.51
N LEU A 40 -12.63 -10.21 29.16
CA LEU A 40 -12.56 -8.89 28.50
C LEU A 40 -11.12 -8.53 28.15
N ALA A 41 -10.17 -8.80 29.05
CA ALA A 41 -8.75 -8.57 28.79
C ALA A 41 -8.20 -9.45 27.65
N PHE A 42 -8.62 -10.73 27.58
CA PHE A 42 -8.29 -11.60 26.45
C PHE A 42 -9.00 -11.16 25.16
N GLY A 43 -10.25 -10.73 25.24
CA GLY A 43 -10.97 -10.16 24.10
C GLY A 43 -10.22 -8.94 23.52
N ALA A 44 -9.79 -8.03 24.40
CA ALA A 44 -8.99 -6.88 24.04
C ALA A 44 -7.64 -7.29 23.41
N PHE A 45 -6.93 -8.26 23.99
CA PHE A 45 -5.70 -8.82 23.40
C PHE A 45 -5.92 -9.30 21.95
N PHE A 46 -6.91 -10.16 21.71
CA PHE A 46 -7.10 -10.78 20.40
C PHE A 46 -7.59 -9.78 19.35
N LEU A 47 -8.46 -8.84 19.74
CA LEU A 47 -8.95 -7.80 18.85
C LEU A 47 -7.82 -6.86 18.41
N SER A 48 -6.98 -6.43 19.35
CA SER A 48 -5.79 -5.64 19.06
C SER A 48 -4.89 -6.36 18.05
N VAL A 49 -4.51 -7.62 18.33
CA VAL A 49 -3.59 -8.40 17.47
C VAL A 49 -4.16 -8.57 16.06
N ALA A 50 -5.47 -8.84 15.95
CA ALA A 50 -6.12 -9.14 14.68
C ALA A 50 -6.22 -7.92 13.75
N TYR A 51 -6.58 -6.75 14.29
CA TYR A 51 -6.70 -5.53 13.50
C TYR A 51 -5.33 -4.89 13.21
N GLU A 52 -4.50 -4.72 14.23
CA GLU A 52 -3.21 -4.03 14.08
C GLU A 52 -2.16 -4.85 13.32
N GLY A 53 -2.31 -6.17 13.30
CA GLY A 53 -1.45 -7.03 12.51
C GLY A 53 -1.45 -6.69 11.03
N GLU A 54 -2.59 -6.25 10.47
CA GLU A 54 -2.65 -5.84 9.07
C GLU A 54 -1.95 -4.49 8.84
N ILE A 55 -2.22 -3.51 9.70
CA ILE A 55 -1.60 -2.16 9.64
C ILE A 55 -0.08 -2.27 9.75
N TYR A 56 0.42 -3.05 10.71
CA TYR A 56 1.85 -3.28 10.88
C TYR A 56 2.47 -4.06 9.73
N LEU A 57 1.79 -5.09 9.22
CA LEU A 57 2.26 -5.81 8.05
C LEU A 57 2.48 -4.88 6.87
N GLN A 58 1.52 -3.98 6.60
CA GLN A 58 1.58 -3.05 5.49
C GLN A 58 2.67 -2.00 5.69
N ASN A 59 2.76 -1.40 6.87
CA ASN A 59 3.79 -0.41 7.20
C ASN A 59 5.21 -0.98 7.17
N ILE A 60 5.44 -2.16 7.78
CA ILE A 60 6.75 -2.84 7.77
C ILE A 60 7.11 -3.24 6.34
N LYS A 61 6.15 -3.76 5.57
CA LYS A 61 6.34 -4.06 4.14
C LYS A 61 6.71 -2.80 3.36
N GLY A 62 6.06 -1.67 3.65
CA GLY A 62 6.38 -0.35 3.10
C GLY A 62 7.83 0.05 3.37
N ALA A 63 8.24 0.03 4.63
CA ALA A 63 9.60 0.36 5.05
C ALA A 63 10.66 -0.55 4.41
N LEU A 64 10.46 -1.87 4.44
CA LEU A 64 11.36 -2.84 3.83
C LEU A 64 11.52 -2.60 2.33
N ASN A 65 10.42 -2.29 1.64
CA ASN A 65 10.46 -1.96 0.22
C ASN A 65 11.29 -0.70 -0.04
N LYS A 66 11.13 0.36 0.76
CA LYS A 66 11.87 1.62 0.65
C LYS A 66 13.37 1.46 0.95
N LEU A 67 13.72 0.61 1.92
CA LEU A 67 15.09 0.44 2.42
C LEU A 67 15.92 -0.56 1.62
N PHE A 68 15.36 -1.72 1.30
CA PHE A 68 16.15 -2.88 0.85
C PHE A 68 15.71 -3.44 -0.49
N PHE A 69 14.40 -3.50 -0.77
CA PHE A 69 13.90 -4.33 -1.88
C PHE A 69 13.59 -3.57 -3.17
N LYS A 70 13.13 -2.32 -3.10
CA LYS A 70 12.96 -1.47 -4.28
C LYS A 70 14.20 -0.60 -4.45
N ARG A 71 15.13 -1.07 -5.28
CA ARG A 71 16.26 -0.25 -5.75
C ARG A 71 15.73 1.06 -6.34
N ASP A 72 16.38 2.16 -6.02
CA ASP A 72 16.02 3.50 -6.51
C ASP A 72 14.57 3.93 -6.18
N TYR A 73 14.01 3.45 -5.05
CA TYR A 73 12.64 3.79 -4.62
C TYR A 73 12.34 5.29 -4.71
N LEU A 74 13.22 6.13 -4.14
CA LEU A 74 13.00 7.58 -4.09
C LEU A 74 13.01 8.20 -5.50
N LYS A 75 13.86 7.70 -6.41
CA LYS A 75 13.86 8.14 -7.81
C LYS A 75 12.54 7.78 -8.48
N HIS A 76 12.07 6.55 -8.30
CA HIS A 76 10.78 6.13 -8.86
C HIS A 76 9.62 6.95 -8.29
N HIS A 77 9.61 7.21 -6.99
CA HIS A 77 8.60 8.03 -6.35
C HIS A 77 8.58 9.46 -6.94
N LEU A 78 9.75 10.10 -7.05
CA LEU A 78 9.87 11.43 -7.65
C LEU A 78 9.53 11.45 -9.14
N ALA A 79 9.89 10.42 -9.89
CA ALA A 79 9.52 10.30 -11.30
C ALA A 79 8.01 10.15 -11.48
N ASN A 80 7.34 9.40 -10.60
CA ASN A 80 5.88 9.31 -10.61
C ASN A 80 5.23 10.63 -10.22
N GLU A 81 5.78 11.34 -9.22
CA GLU A 81 5.33 12.69 -8.84
C GLU A 81 5.53 13.68 -9.99
N TYR A 82 6.62 13.57 -10.75
CA TYR A 82 6.86 14.33 -11.98
C TYR A 82 5.77 14.03 -13.02
N LEU A 83 5.55 12.76 -13.35
CA LEU A 83 4.51 12.35 -14.32
C LEU A 83 3.11 12.78 -13.88
N LEU A 84 2.83 12.89 -12.59
CA LEU A 84 1.54 13.38 -12.08
C LEU A 84 1.36 14.89 -12.24
N THR A 85 2.44 15.65 -12.20
CA THR A 85 2.40 17.13 -12.08
C THR A 85 2.78 17.85 -13.35
N HIS A 86 3.59 17.22 -14.20
CA HIS A 86 4.17 17.79 -15.42
C HIS A 86 3.87 16.94 -16.66
N PHE A 87 2.81 16.12 -16.63
CA PHE A 87 2.37 15.46 -17.85
C PHE A 87 1.91 16.51 -18.88
N PRO A 88 2.29 16.39 -20.17
CA PRO A 88 1.82 17.30 -21.20
C PRO A 88 0.29 17.35 -21.26
N GLU A 89 -0.28 18.55 -21.35
CA GLU A 89 -1.74 18.71 -21.46
C GLU A 89 -2.28 18.22 -22.80
N ASP A 90 -1.50 18.41 -23.88
CA ASP A 90 -1.78 17.89 -25.21
C ASP A 90 -0.68 16.94 -25.67
N THR A 91 -0.98 15.64 -25.67
CA THR A 91 -0.12 14.59 -26.21
C THR A 91 -0.20 14.47 -27.73
N SER A 92 -1.20 15.10 -28.35
CA SER A 92 -1.40 15.12 -29.81
C SER A 92 -0.37 16.03 -30.48
N ALA A 93 0.13 17.04 -29.76
CA ALA A 93 1.06 18.04 -30.26
C ALA A 93 2.32 17.42 -30.89
N ASN A 94 2.83 18.05 -31.96
CA ASN A 94 3.96 17.55 -32.74
C ASN A 94 5.28 17.58 -31.98
N ASP A 95 5.42 18.49 -31.01
CA ASP A 95 6.58 18.67 -30.14
C ASP A 95 6.55 17.77 -28.88
N CYS A 96 5.43 17.09 -28.62
CA CYS A 96 5.30 16.18 -27.49
C CYS A 96 6.12 14.90 -27.72
N PRO A 97 7.05 14.54 -26.80
CA PRO A 97 7.84 13.32 -26.92
C PRO A 97 6.99 12.06 -27.08
N LYS A 98 7.45 11.14 -27.93
CA LYS A 98 6.71 9.90 -28.22
C LYS A 98 6.44 9.03 -26.98
N PHE A 99 7.28 9.16 -25.96
CA PHE A 99 7.07 8.53 -24.65
C PHE A 99 5.71 8.86 -24.02
N PHE A 100 5.31 10.13 -23.99
CA PHE A 100 4.04 10.51 -23.34
C PHE A 100 2.83 9.99 -24.12
N LYS A 101 2.91 9.99 -25.46
CA LYS A 101 1.88 9.41 -26.35
C LYS A 101 1.69 7.91 -26.11
N ASP A 102 2.80 7.16 -26.08
CA ASP A 102 2.77 5.73 -25.78
C ASP A 102 2.23 5.46 -24.37
N TYR A 103 2.61 6.29 -23.40
CA TYR A 103 2.22 6.12 -22.00
C TYR A 103 0.73 6.36 -21.78
N GLU A 104 0.19 7.44 -22.35
CA GLU A 104 -1.24 7.73 -22.32
C GLU A 104 -2.06 6.60 -22.97
N LYS A 105 -1.64 6.11 -24.13
CA LYS A 105 -2.30 4.99 -24.80
C LYS A 105 -2.38 3.76 -23.88
N GLN A 106 -1.30 3.44 -23.17
CA GLN A 106 -1.30 2.31 -22.22
C GLN A 106 -2.16 2.57 -20.98
N LEU A 107 -2.29 3.82 -20.51
CA LEU A 107 -3.21 4.17 -19.43
C LEU A 107 -4.67 3.98 -19.85
N GLN A 108 -5.04 4.48 -21.04
CA GLN A 108 -6.39 4.32 -21.59
C GLN A 108 -6.76 2.85 -21.75
N LEU A 109 -5.82 1.99 -22.16
CA LEU A 109 -6.05 0.54 -22.23
C LEU A 109 -6.25 -0.09 -20.86
N LEU A 110 -5.50 0.34 -19.84
CA LEU A 110 -5.67 -0.17 -18.48
C LEU A 110 -7.06 0.16 -17.96
N HIS A 111 -7.54 1.38 -18.23
CA HIS A 111 -8.85 1.87 -17.80
C HIS A 111 -10.02 1.01 -18.29
N LEU A 112 -9.90 0.34 -19.45
CA LEU A 112 -10.91 -0.60 -19.94
C LEU A 112 -11.19 -1.77 -18.97
N PHE A 113 -10.23 -2.08 -18.11
CA PHE A 113 -10.28 -3.16 -17.12
C PHE A 113 -10.64 -2.70 -15.70
N ASP A 114 -10.81 -1.40 -15.47
CA ASP A 114 -11.01 -0.88 -14.11
C ASP A 114 -12.43 -1.09 -13.61
N HIS A 115 -12.53 -1.26 -12.28
CA HIS A 115 -13.76 -1.54 -11.54
C HIS A 115 -14.60 -2.73 -12.05
N LYS A 116 -13.93 -3.76 -12.60
CA LYS A 116 -14.55 -5.01 -13.07
C LYS A 116 -13.89 -6.22 -12.43
N ARG A 117 -14.68 -7.22 -12.05
CA ARG A 117 -14.16 -8.57 -11.75
C ARG A 117 -13.87 -9.27 -13.07
N LEU A 118 -12.60 -9.55 -13.36
CA LEU A 118 -12.17 -10.07 -14.67
C LEU A 118 -12.09 -11.59 -14.70
N ASP A 119 -12.30 -12.19 -15.88
CA ASP A 119 -11.94 -13.58 -16.13
C ASP A 119 -10.40 -13.76 -16.20
N GLU A 120 -9.93 -15.00 -16.21
CA GLU A 120 -8.48 -15.27 -16.18
C GLU A 120 -7.71 -14.71 -17.37
N GLN A 121 -8.30 -14.65 -18.57
CA GLN A 121 -7.65 -14.12 -19.77
C GLN A 121 -7.56 -12.59 -19.68
N SER A 122 -8.65 -11.90 -19.39
CA SER A 122 -8.64 -10.44 -19.19
C SER A 122 -7.76 -10.04 -18.00
N LEU A 123 -7.68 -10.85 -16.95
CA LEU A 123 -6.79 -10.62 -15.81
C LEU A 123 -5.31 -10.79 -16.17
N LYS A 124 -4.97 -11.75 -17.04
CA LYS A 124 -3.61 -11.90 -17.61
C LYS A 124 -3.25 -10.68 -18.48
N GLN A 125 -4.17 -10.21 -19.31
CA GLN A 125 -3.98 -9.02 -20.15
C GLN A 125 -3.80 -7.75 -19.29
N LYS A 126 -4.67 -7.51 -18.31
CA LYS A 126 -4.53 -6.40 -17.33
C LYS A 126 -3.15 -6.43 -16.67
N LYS A 127 -2.73 -7.59 -16.16
CA LYS A 127 -1.41 -7.76 -15.53
C LYS A 127 -0.25 -7.46 -16.49
N HIS A 128 -0.40 -7.77 -17.77
CA HIS A 128 0.60 -7.45 -18.79
C HIS A 128 0.68 -5.94 -19.06
N ILE A 129 -0.46 -5.27 -19.25
CA ILE A 129 -0.53 -3.81 -19.44
C ILE A 129 0.04 -3.09 -18.21
N GLU A 130 -0.36 -3.49 -17.00
CA GLU A 130 0.22 -2.94 -15.76
C GLU A 130 1.73 -3.10 -15.69
N LYS A 131 2.24 -4.25 -16.15
CA LYS A 131 3.68 -4.53 -16.19
C LYS A 131 4.37 -3.64 -17.22
N THR A 132 3.77 -3.43 -18.39
CA THR A 132 4.26 -2.50 -19.42
C THR A 132 4.34 -1.07 -18.88
N LEU A 133 3.27 -0.54 -18.27
CA LEU A 133 3.28 0.76 -17.61
C LEU A 133 4.38 0.87 -16.54
N ARG A 134 4.51 -0.14 -15.66
CA ARG A 134 5.61 -0.18 -14.66
C ARG A 134 7.00 -0.16 -15.31
N ASN A 135 7.16 -0.71 -16.50
CA ASN A 135 8.43 -0.68 -17.23
C ASN A 135 8.68 0.69 -17.86
N MET A 136 7.64 1.34 -18.40
CA MET A 136 7.67 2.72 -18.88
C MET A 136 8.06 3.68 -17.77
N GLU A 137 7.40 3.61 -16.61
CA GLU A 137 7.71 4.39 -15.41
C GLU A 137 9.19 4.20 -14.98
N LYS A 138 9.67 2.96 -14.98
CA LYS A 138 11.08 2.66 -14.63
C LYS A 138 12.07 3.22 -15.63
N TRP A 139 11.75 3.13 -16.91
CA TRP A 139 12.58 3.66 -17.97
C TRP A 139 12.62 5.20 -17.90
N PHE A 140 11.47 5.84 -17.75
CA PHE A 140 11.35 7.29 -17.57
C PHE A 140 12.15 7.78 -16.37
N THR A 141 12.07 7.07 -15.24
CA THR A 141 12.88 7.37 -14.05
C THR A 141 14.37 7.42 -14.37
N ARG A 142 14.88 6.51 -15.24
CA ARG A 142 16.29 6.57 -15.64
C ARG A 142 16.62 7.82 -16.43
N GLN A 143 15.73 8.25 -17.33
CA GLN A 143 15.99 9.42 -18.16
C GLN A 143 15.92 10.71 -17.35
N LEU A 144 14.96 10.82 -16.42
CA LEU A 144 14.84 11.98 -15.51
C LEU A 144 16.10 12.16 -14.65
N PHE A 145 16.68 11.07 -14.14
CA PHE A 145 17.87 11.09 -13.28
C PHE A 145 19.18 10.71 -14.02
N ALA A 146 19.20 10.79 -15.36
CA ALA A 146 20.41 10.57 -16.14
C ALA A 146 21.36 11.76 -16.04
N ILE A 147 22.66 11.47 -15.93
CA ILE A 147 23.74 12.47 -15.92
C ILE A 147 24.05 12.83 -17.39
N ASN A 148 24.24 14.11 -17.70
CA ASN A 148 24.43 14.61 -19.07
C ASN A 148 25.70 14.06 -19.78
N LYS A 149 26.55 13.28 -19.11
CA LYS A 149 27.74 12.65 -19.71
C LYS A 149 27.41 11.46 -20.62
N ASP A 150 26.18 10.94 -20.57
CA ASP A 150 25.76 9.74 -21.31
C ASP A 150 25.17 10.04 -22.71
N GLU A 151 25.53 11.17 -23.34
CA GLU A 151 24.89 11.65 -24.58
C GLU A 151 25.40 10.99 -25.87
N THR A 152 26.51 10.27 -25.84
CA THR A 152 27.19 9.80 -27.06
C THR A 152 26.51 8.62 -27.78
N ASN A 153 25.47 8.00 -27.21
CA ASN A 153 24.81 6.80 -27.78
C ASN A 153 23.28 6.76 -27.52
N LEU A 154 22.59 7.90 -27.64
CA LEU A 154 21.14 7.96 -27.41
C LEU A 154 20.34 7.53 -28.65
N SER A 155 19.26 6.76 -28.43
CA SER A 155 18.27 6.55 -29.49
C SER A 155 17.47 7.84 -29.76
N PRO A 156 16.84 8.00 -30.93
CA PRO A 156 15.97 9.15 -31.19
C PRO A 156 14.88 9.32 -30.10
N TYR A 157 14.31 8.21 -29.65
CA TYR A 157 13.30 8.17 -28.58
C TYR A 157 13.85 8.65 -27.22
N GLU A 158 15.11 8.32 -26.89
CA GLU A 158 15.79 8.83 -25.69
C GLU A 158 16.13 10.31 -25.81
N ASN A 159 16.57 10.73 -26.99
CA ASN A 159 16.97 12.10 -27.22
C ASN A 159 15.77 13.06 -27.10
N GLU A 160 14.64 12.71 -27.71
CA GLU A 160 13.39 13.48 -27.60
C GLU A 160 13.00 13.76 -26.14
N ILE A 161 12.94 12.71 -25.31
CA ILE A 161 12.54 12.89 -23.91
C ILE A 161 13.60 13.65 -23.11
N ARG A 162 14.90 13.46 -23.39
CA ARG A 162 15.96 14.15 -22.64
C ARG A 162 16.01 15.63 -22.95
N ILE A 163 15.84 16.02 -24.22
CA ILE A 163 15.74 17.42 -24.65
C ILE A 163 14.51 18.05 -23.99
N TRP A 164 13.36 17.37 -24.03
CA TRP A 164 12.15 17.87 -23.40
C TRP A 164 12.32 18.04 -21.88
N LEU A 165 12.94 17.07 -21.19
CA LEU A 165 13.20 17.16 -19.76
C LEU A 165 14.16 18.31 -19.40
N GLN A 166 15.15 18.61 -20.23
CA GLN A 166 16.07 19.73 -20.00
C GLN A 166 15.34 21.08 -19.96
N THR A 167 14.30 21.25 -20.77
CA THR A 167 13.47 22.47 -20.77
C THR A 167 12.33 22.43 -19.75
N HIS A 168 12.03 21.27 -19.17
CA HIS A 168 10.92 21.05 -18.22
C HIS A 168 11.44 20.63 -16.83
N GLU A 169 12.25 21.49 -16.22
CA GLU A 169 12.65 21.42 -14.81
C GLU A 169 13.45 20.18 -14.35
N LYS A 170 14.09 19.43 -15.25
CA LYS A 170 14.91 18.25 -14.86
C LYS A 170 15.88 18.54 -13.71
N GLU A 171 16.59 19.66 -13.75
CA GLU A 171 17.57 20.04 -12.72
C GLU A 171 16.94 20.22 -11.34
N LEU A 172 15.76 20.82 -11.28
CA LEU A 172 15.00 21.02 -10.04
C LEU A 172 14.64 19.67 -9.41
N TRP A 173 14.21 18.71 -10.22
CA TRP A 173 13.86 17.36 -9.74
C TRP A 173 15.09 16.54 -9.31
N GLN A 174 16.23 16.73 -9.98
CA GLN A 174 17.50 16.14 -9.56
C GLN A 174 18.00 16.73 -8.24
N ALA A 175 17.91 18.05 -8.05
CA ALA A 175 18.21 18.71 -6.78
C ALA A 175 17.27 18.24 -5.65
N LYS A 176 15.95 18.13 -5.94
CA LYS A 176 14.94 17.58 -5.03
C LYS A 176 15.27 16.15 -4.62
N PHE A 177 15.78 15.32 -5.53
CA PHE A 177 16.24 13.97 -5.21
C PHE A 177 17.41 13.98 -4.22
N GLU A 178 18.45 14.78 -4.44
CA GLU A 178 19.60 14.82 -3.52
C GLU A 178 19.20 15.36 -2.14
N GLN A 179 18.34 16.38 -2.09
CA GLN A 179 17.78 16.90 -0.84
C GLN A 179 16.98 15.81 -0.09
N ARG A 180 16.00 15.17 -0.75
CA ARG A 180 15.18 14.11 -0.12
C ARG A 180 16.03 12.89 0.27
N ARG A 181 17.07 12.56 -0.49
CA ARG A 181 18.00 11.47 -0.15
C ARG A 181 18.76 11.74 1.14
N SER A 182 19.25 12.97 1.32
CA SER A 182 19.88 13.39 2.57
C SER A 182 18.90 13.31 3.75
N THR A 183 17.68 13.81 3.57
CA THR A 183 16.62 13.71 4.58
C THR A 183 16.28 12.26 4.92
N PHE A 184 16.15 11.37 3.93
CA PHE A 184 15.91 9.95 4.15
C PHE A 184 16.99 9.29 5.01
N ASN A 185 18.26 9.67 4.82
CA ASN A 185 19.35 9.15 5.66
C ASN A 185 19.26 9.65 7.11
N LYS A 186 18.85 10.91 7.32
CA LYS A 186 18.56 11.43 8.67
C LYS A 186 17.39 10.68 9.31
N VAL A 187 16.33 10.42 8.55
CA VAL A 187 15.17 9.64 9.02
C VAL A 187 15.57 8.22 9.40
N LYS A 188 16.44 7.54 8.62
CA LYS A 188 16.96 6.21 9.01
C LYS A 188 17.62 6.25 10.38
N LEU A 189 18.47 7.25 10.64
CA LEU A 189 19.14 7.39 11.94
C LEU A 189 18.12 7.61 13.06
N PHE A 190 17.16 8.53 12.85
CA PHE A 190 16.08 8.76 13.80
C PHE A 190 15.26 7.50 14.09
N SER A 191 14.89 6.74 13.05
CA SER A 191 14.14 5.50 13.18
C SER A 191 14.90 4.39 13.90
N ILE A 192 16.21 4.29 13.70
CA ILE A 192 17.06 3.36 14.47
C ILE A 192 17.06 3.76 15.94
N LEU A 193 17.22 5.05 16.24
CA LEU A 193 17.18 5.53 17.62
C LEU A 193 15.80 5.28 18.24
N ALA A 194 14.72 5.61 17.54
CA ALA A 194 13.35 5.35 18.00
C ALA A 194 13.10 3.87 18.25
N GLY A 195 13.57 2.99 17.36
CA GLY A 195 13.47 1.54 17.55
C GLY A 195 14.29 1.02 18.73
N LEU A 196 15.50 1.54 18.95
CA LEU A 196 16.33 1.17 20.11
C LEU A 196 15.67 1.59 21.42
N PHE A 197 15.19 2.83 21.48
CA PHE A 197 14.51 3.38 22.66
C PHE A 197 13.18 2.68 22.93
N MET A 198 12.40 2.41 21.89
CA MET A 198 11.19 1.58 21.99
C MET A 198 11.52 0.19 22.51
N GLY A 199 12.51 -0.51 21.94
CA GLY A 199 12.88 -1.85 22.38
C GLY A 199 13.33 -1.88 23.84
N LEU A 200 14.17 -0.94 24.26
CA LEU A 200 14.56 -0.78 25.66
C LEU A 200 13.34 -0.53 26.55
N GLY A 201 12.46 0.37 26.15
CA GLY A 201 11.22 0.64 26.85
C GLY A 201 10.33 -0.60 26.96
N THR A 202 10.14 -1.34 25.87
CA THR A 202 9.33 -2.56 25.81
C THR A 202 9.79 -3.60 26.83
N THR A 203 11.09 -3.67 27.14
CA THR A 203 11.56 -4.59 28.20
C THR A 203 10.92 -4.29 29.56
N TYR A 204 10.74 -3.01 29.92
CA TYR A 204 10.05 -2.63 31.15
C TYR A 204 8.56 -2.97 31.07
N LEU A 205 7.89 -2.58 29.96
CA LEU A 205 6.46 -2.88 29.76
C LEU A 205 6.15 -4.38 29.84
N LEU A 206 7.01 -5.22 29.26
CA LEU A 206 6.82 -6.68 29.28
C LEU A 206 7.08 -7.28 30.66
N VAL A 207 8.03 -6.75 31.44
CA VAL A 207 8.22 -7.20 32.85
C VAL A 207 6.94 -6.94 33.64
N GLU A 208 6.34 -5.77 33.47
CA GLU A 208 5.08 -5.43 34.11
C GLU A 208 3.94 -6.32 33.63
N ALA A 209 3.75 -6.47 32.31
CA ALA A 209 2.69 -7.31 31.76
C ALA A 209 2.79 -8.78 32.23
N PHE A 210 4.01 -9.34 32.28
CA PHE A 210 4.24 -10.70 32.76
C PHE A 210 3.92 -10.84 34.26
N SER A 211 4.10 -9.78 35.05
CA SER A 211 3.75 -9.80 36.48
C SER A 211 2.24 -9.79 36.74
N VAL A 212 1.44 -9.27 35.79
CA VAL A 212 -0.01 -9.14 35.92
C VAL A 212 -0.75 -10.36 35.36
N ILE A 213 -0.24 -10.99 34.29
CA ILE A 213 -0.89 -12.14 33.66
C ILE A 213 -0.65 -13.41 34.51
N PRO A 214 -1.69 -14.06 35.09
CA PRO A 214 -1.51 -15.13 36.08
C PRO A 214 -0.59 -16.27 35.62
N VAL A 215 -0.69 -16.70 34.37
CA VAL A 215 0.14 -17.78 33.82
C VAL A 215 1.60 -17.33 33.65
N LEU A 216 1.83 -16.11 33.18
CA LEU A 216 3.17 -15.57 32.96
C LEU A 216 3.86 -15.17 34.28
N ALA A 217 3.08 -14.79 35.29
CA ALA A 217 3.59 -14.42 36.61
C ALA A 217 4.23 -15.62 37.35
N THR A 218 3.91 -16.85 36.94
CA THR A 218 4.57 -18.06 37.47
C THR A 218 5.99 -18.27 36.95
N ILE A 219 6.39 -17.57 35.88
CA ILE A 219 7.73 -17.69 35.30
C ILE A 219 8.76 -17.06 36.26
N PRO A 220 9.80 -17.78 36.69
CA PRO A 220 10.83 -17.22 37.56
C PRO A 220 11.50 -15.99 36.94
N PHE A 221 11.79 -14.97 37.76
CA PHE A 221 12.40 -13.72 37.28
C PHE A 221 13.73 -13.94 36.51
N THR A 222 14.49 -14.98 36.88
CA THR A 222 15.73 -15.38 36.21
C THR A 222 15.52 -15.89 34.78
N MET A 223 14.32 -16.38 34.46
CA MET A 223 13.96 -16.88 33.13
C MET A 223 13.35 -15.81 32.24
N LEU A 224 12.83 -14.71 32.82
CA LEU A 224 12.22 -13.61 32.06
C LEU A 224 13.09 -13.06 30.93
N PRO A 225 14.43 -12.89 31.08
CA PRO A 225 15.26 -12.41 29.98
C PRO A 225 15.17 -13.23 28.69
N PHE A 226 15.02 -14.56 28.80
CA PHE A 226 14.93 -15.44 27.62
C PHE A 226 13.64 -15.24 26.82
N PHE A 227 12.59 -14.72 27.45
CA PHE A 227 11.31 -14.42 26.80
C PHE A 227 11.21 -12.95 26.38
N ILE A 228 11.59 -12.03 27.28
CA ILE A 228 11.39 -10.59 27.11
C ILE A 228 12.37 -9.99 26.12
N VAL A 229 13.66 -10.38 26.14
CA VAL A 229 14.67 -9.75 25.27
C VAL A 229 14.38 -10.00 23.78
N PRO A 230 14.10 -11.24 23.32
CA PRO A 230 13.76 -11.47 21.92
C PRO A 230 12.53 -10.66 21.48
N MET A 231 11.48 -10.61 22.32
CA MET A 231 10.27 -9.84 22.04
C MET A 231 10.58 -8.35 21.92
N ALA A 232 11.33 -7.79 22.86
CA ALA A 232 11.71 -6.38 22.87
C ALA A 232 12.59 -5.98 21.67
N VAL A 233 13.50 -6.85 21.23
CA VAL A 233 14.30 -6.62 20.01
C VAL A 233 13.41 -6.60 18.77
N ILE A 234 12.48 -7.55 18.66
CA ILE A 234 11.53 -7.59 17.54
C ILE A 234 10.61 -6.36 17.57
N ALA A 235 10.14 -5.95 18.75
CA ALA A 235 9.35 -4.74 18.97
C ALA A 235 10.06 -3.49 18.47
N GLY A 236 11.30 -3.30 18.94
CA GLY A 236 12.11 -2.14 18.62
C GLY A 236 12.41 -2.07 17.13
N ALA A 237 12.74 -3.22 16.53
CA ALA A 237 12.93 -3.30 15.08
C ALA A 237 11.65 -2.97 14.31
N ALA A 238 10.51 -3.53 14.70
CA ALA A 238 9.23 -3.26 14.07
C ALA A 238 8.85 -1.78 14.18
N TYR A 239 8.94 -1.21 15.38
CA TYR A 239 8.67 0.21 15.62
C TYR A 239 9.60 1.12 14.81
N GLY A 240 10.89 0.81 14.74
CA GLY A 240 11.82 1.53 13.86
C GLY A 240 11.40 1.50 12.39
N PHE A 241 10.91 0.37 11.89
CA PHE A 241 10.34 0.30 10.53
C PHE A 241 9.05 1.12 10.38
N LEU A 242 8.15 1.09 11.36
CA LEU A 242 6.92 1.90 11.38
C LEU A 242 7.25 3.40 11.32
N THR A 243 8.13 3.87 12.22
CA THR A 243 8.59 5.27 12.24
C THR A 243 9.24 5.65 10.92
N PHE A 244 10.09 4.78 10.36
CA PHE A 244 10.72 5.05 9.06
C PHE A 244 9.68 5.19 7.95
N ASN A 245 8.67 4.30 7.92
CA ASN A 245 7.63 4.34 6.91
C ASN A 245 6.82 5.64 7.02
N ALA A 246 6.28 5.94 8.20
CA ALA A 246 5.42 7.10 8.45
C ALA A 246 6.14 8.42 8.16
N VAL A 247 7.35 8.61 8.69
CA VAL A 247 8.11 9.86 8.47
C VAL A 247 8.44 10.04 6.99
N THR A 248 8.86 8.97 6.30
CA THR A 248 9.17 9.07 4.86
C THR A 248 7.93 9.29 4.00
N ASP A 249 6.78 8.73 4.35
CA ASP A 249 5.51 8.99 3.65
C ASP A 249 5.04 10.42 3.87
N MET A 250 5.12 10.93 5.10
CA MET A 250 4.80 12.32 5.42
C MET A 250 5.65 13.31 4.60
N ILE A 251 6.95 13.03 4.45
CA ILE A 251 7.88 13.85 3.64
C ILE A 251 7.58 13.71 2.15
N ASN A 252 7.34 12.50 1.66
CA ASN A 252 7.09 12.24 0.25
C ASN A 252 5.77 12.86 -0.23
N ASN A 253 4.73 12.77 0.61
CA ASN A 253 3.41 13.29 0.29
C ASN A 253 3.28 14.80 0.54
N ASP A 254 4.31 15.46 1.08
CA ASP A 254 4.27 16.86 1.56
C ASP A 254 3.04 17.11 2.47
N THR A 255 2.72 16.12 3.32
CA THR A 255 1.45 16.02 4.06
C THR A 255 1.12 17.31 4.82
N ILE A 256 2.03 17.78 5.68
CA ILE A 256 1.83 18.95 6.53
C ILE A 256 1.56 20.21 5.70
N ARG A 257 2.35 20.41 4.63
CA ARG A 257 2.23 21.60 3.78
C ARG A 257 0.91 21.58 3.01
N LYS A 258 0.56 20.46 2.36
CA LYS A 258 -0.70 20.32 1.64
C LYS A 258 -1.90 20.52 2.56
N TRP A 259 -1.82 19.99 3.78
CA TRP A 259 -2.84 20.13 4.79
C TRP A 259 -3.04 21.59 5.22
N TYR A 260 -1.95 22.28 5.57
CA TYR A 260 -1.97 23.70 5.91
C TYR A 260 -2.51 24.56 4.76
N ASP A 261 -1.97 24.36 3.54
CA ASP A 261 -2.38 25.12 2.36
C ASP A 261 -3.87 24.90 2.04
N LYS A 262 -4.39 23.68 2.25
CA LYS A 262 -5.80 23.34 2.05
C LYS A 262 -6.71 24.06 3.05
N ILE A 263 -6.40 23.97 4.35
CA ILE A 263 -7.18 24.66 5.39
C ILE A 263 -7.15 26.17 5.16
N ARG A 264 -5.97 26.73 4.87
CA ARG A 264 -5.82 28.16 4.57
C ARG A 264 -6.64 28.56 3.35
N LYS A 265 -6.59 27.80 2.24
CA LYS A 265 -7.35 28.06 1.02
C LYS A 265 -8.86 27.96 1.25
N ASP A 266 -9.32 26.99 2.03
CA ASP A 266 -10.74 26.80 2.32
C ASP A 266 -11.28 27.92 3.21
N LEU A 267 -10.49 28.41 4.17
CA LEU A 267 -10.82 29.59 4.99
C LEU A 267 -10.78 30.89 4.17
N SER A 268 -9.82 31.05 3.27
CA SER A 268 -9.68 32.26 2.45
C SER A 268 -10.78 32.40 1.39
N LYS A 269 -11.45 31.31 1.00
CA LYS A 269 -12.60 31.32 0.06
C LYS A 269 -13.91 31.76 0.73
N GLY A 270 -13.91 32.01 2.04
CA GLY A 270 -15.06 32.46 2.82
C GLY A 270 -15.35 31.56 4.01
N ILE A 271 -15.82 32.17 5.10
CA ILE A 271 -16.25 31.47 6.32
C ILE A 271 -17.66 30.92 6.06
N ASN A 272 -17.75 29.62 5.76
CA ASN A 272 -19.02 28.90 5.67
C ASN A 272 -19.03 27.78 6.74
N PRO A 273 -20.20 27.25 7.14
CA PRO A 273 -20.28 26.24 8.20
C PRO A 273 -19.38 25.03 7.95
N ARG A 274 -19.13 24.69 6.68
CA ARG A 274 -18.24 23.60 6.30
C ARG A 274 -16.76 23.94 6.47
N SER A 275 -16.29 25.11 6.03
CA SER A 275 -14.89 25.51 6.21
C SER A 275 -14.55 25.68 7.69
N VAL A 276 -15.50 26.19 8.49
CA VAL A 276 -15.38 26.23 9.96
C VAL A 276 -15.34 24.82 10.55
N PHE A 277 -16.23 23.92 10.14
CA PHE A 277 -16.24 22.53 10.61
C PHE A 277 -14.92 21.80 10.30
N ILE A 278 -14.39 21.93 9.07
CA ILE A 278 -13.12 21.32 8.68
C ILE A 278 -11.95 21.91 9.46
N ALA A 279 -11.92 23.24 9.67
CA ALA A 279 -10.89 23.88 10.47
C ALA A 279 -10.95 23.46 11.95
N LEU A 280 -12.14 23.38 12.54
CA LEU A 280 -12.33 22.89 13.91
C LEU A 280 -11.92 21.42 14.04
N THR A 281 -12.31 20.57 13.09
CA THR A 281 -11.90 19.16 13.06
C THR A 281 -10.39 19.03 12.94
N ALA A 282 -9.75 19.84 12.10
CA ALA A 282 -8.31 19.89 11.96
C ALA A 282 -7.60 20.27 13.27
N VAL A 283 -8.08 21.30 13.96
CA VAL A 283 -7.55 21.72 15.28
C VAL A 283 -7.76 20.64 16.32
N LEU A 284 -8.94 20.00 16.34
CA LEU A 284 -9.25 18.91 17.27
C LEU A 284 -8.32 17.72 17.07
N LEU A 285 -8.11 17.27 15.83
CA LEU A 285 -7.25 16.12 15.54
C LEU A 285 -5.78 16.42 15.85
N VAL A 286 -5.28 17.63 15.55
CA VAL A 286 -3.91 18.02 15.96
C VAL A 286 -3.77 18.09 17.47
N SER A 287 -4.76 18.65 18.16
CA SER A 287 -4.77 18.70 19.63
C SER A 287 -4.76 17.30 20.23
N LEU A 288 -5.51 16.38 19.62
CA LEU A 288 -5.55 14.97 20.00
C LEU A 288 -4.21 14.27 19.76
N ALA A 289 -3.58 14.48 18.60
CA ALA A 289 -2.26 13.94 18.28
C ALA A 289 -1.17 14.42 19.27
N VAL A 290 -1.22 15.70 19.65
CA VAL A 290 -0.33 16.28 20.67
C VAL A 290 -0.64 15.70 22.06
N ALA A 291 -1.91 15.59 22.44
CA ALA A 291 -2.31 15.00 23.71
C ALA A 291 -1.85 13.54 23.82
N LEU A 292 -2.07 12.72 22.79
CA LEU A 292 -1.57 11.34 22.72
C LEU A 292 -0.05 11.28 22.76
N THR A 293 0.66 12.22 22.13
CA THR A 293 2.12 12.29 22.20
C THR A 293 2.61 12.53 23.64
N VAL A 294 1.99 13.49 24.33
CA VAL A 294 2.27 13.74 25.75
C VAL A 294 1.93 12.50 26.56
N CYS A 295 0.85 11.82 26.19
CA CYS A 295 0.44 10.60 26.87
C CYS A 295 1.53 9.52 26.75
N THR A 296 1.99 9.25 25.53
CA THR A 296 3.02 8.24 25.26
C THR A 296 4.33 8.58 25.96
N ALA A 297 4.76 9.84 25.90
CA ALA A 297 5.94 10.30 26.61
C ALA A 297 5.80 10.10 28.14
N GLY A 298 4.63 10.41 28.71
CA GLY A 298 4.31 10.21 30.11
C GLY A 298 4.34 8.74 30.54
N THR A 299 3.81 7.83 29.72
CA THR A 299 3.90 6.38 29.95
C THR A 299 5.33 5.93 30.08
N TRP A 300 6.18 6.32 29.14
CA TRP A 300 7.59 5.95 29.17
C TRP A 300 8.31 6.47 30.41
N TRP A 301 7.98 7.69 30.83
CA TRP A 301 8.48 8.25 32.08
C TRP A 301 8.02 7.46 33.30
N THR A 302 6.73 7.13 33.41
CA THR A 302 6.14 6.39 34.53
C THR A 302 6.71 4.98 34.62
N VAL A 303 6.74 4.26 33.50
CA VAL A 303 7.14 2.86 33.42
C VAL A 303 8.60 2.70 33.84
N VAL A 304 9.48 3.59 33.38
CA VAL A 304 10.90 3.59 33.77
C VAL A 304 11.08 3.81 35.27
N LYS A 305 10.25 4.66 35.89
CA LYS A 305 10.38 4.99 37.31
C LYS A 305 9.80 3.93 38.24
N ASN A 306 8.71 3.29 37.82
CA ASN A 306 7.92 2.42 38.70
C ASN A 306 8.15 0.93 38.44
N THR A 307 8.74 0.56 37.30
CA THR A 307 8.93 -0.85 36.94
C THR A 307 10.32 -1.32 37.33
N ARG A 308 10.38 -2.53 37.91
CA ARG A 308 11.65 -3.19 38.21
C ARG A 308 12.43 -3.46 36.90
N PRO A 309 13.69 -3.03 36.78
CA PRO A 309 14.47 -3.29 35.58
C PRO A 309 14.75 -4.78 35.42
N LEU A 310 14.71 -5.27 34.18
CA LEU A 310 15.01 -6.67 33.84
C LEU A 310 16.47 -7.03 34.15
N PHE A 311 17.39 -6.10 33.88
CA PHE A 311 18.82 -6.25 34.17
C PHE A 311 19.30 -5.15 35.12
N SER A 312 20.29 -5.48 35.95
CA SER A 312 20.87 -4.54 36.92
C SER A 312 21.53 -3.32 36.29
N TRP A 313 22.07 -3.43 35.07
CA TRP A 313 22.66 -2.30 34.35
C TRP A 313 21.61 -1.29 33.87
N MET A 314 20.36 -1.71 33.63
CA MET A 314 19.31 -0.81 33.16
C MET A 314 18.95 0.24 34.21
N GLY A 315 19.01 -0.14 35.49
CA GLY A 315 18.87 0.80 36.61
C GLY A 315 20.05 1.77 36.77
N LYS A 316 21.17 1.54 36.05
CA LYS A 316 22.36 2.41 36.02
C LYS A 316 22.37 3.36 34.82
N LEU A 317 21.38 3.27 33.92
CA LEU A 317 21.28 4.21 32.80
C LEU A 317 21.08 5.63 33.36
N PRO A 318 21.77 6.65 32.81
CA PRO A 318 21.60 8.02 33.28
C PRO A 318 20.13 8.44 33.24
N SER A 319 19.64 9.05 34.31
CA SER A 319 18.23 9.48 34.44
C SER A 319 17.80 10.42 33.32
N PHE A 320 18.72 11.22 32.77
CA PHE A 320 18.47 12.06 31.60
C PHE A 320 18.17 11.25 30.32
N VAL A 321 18.79 10.08 30.14
CA VAL A 321 18.57 9.24 28.94
C VAL A 321 17.17 8.61 28.97
N MET A 322 16.83 7.95 30.08
CA MET A 322 15.54 7.28 30.18
C MET A 322 14.39 8.23 30.51
N GLY A 323 14.69 9.37 31.15
CA GLY A 323 13.69 10.35 31.55
C GLY A 323 13.45 11.47 30.54
N ILE A 324 14.44 11.86 29.73
CA ILE A 324 14.28 13.01 28.82
C ILE A 324 14.44 12.55 27.37
N ILE A 325 15.55 11.88 27.03
CA ILE A 325 15.80 11.49 25.63
C ILE A 325 14.78 10.46 25.14
N ASN A 326 14.51 9.41 25.92
CA ASN A 326 13.59 8.35 25.52
C ASN A 326 12.16 8.87 25.27
N PRO A 327 11.50 9.58 26.21
CA PRO A 327 10.18 10.15 25.97
C PRO A 327 10.11 11.15 24.81
N ILE A 328 11.17 11.93 24.58
CA ILE A 328 11.21 12.87 23.45
C ILE A 328 11.24 12.13 22.12
N ILE A 329 12.10 11.11 21.99
CA ILE A 329 12.26 10.36 20.74
C ILE A 329 11.00 9.52 20.46
N THR A 330 10.47 8.80 21.46
CA THR A 330 9.25 8.01 21.29
C THR A 330 8.03 8.90 21.08
N GLY A 331 7.92 10.01 21.81
CA GLY A 331 6.86 11.00 21.64
C GLY A 331 6.90 11.65 20.25
N MET A 332 8.06 12.08 19.76
CA MET A 332 8.20 12.68 18.43
C MET A 332 7.88 11.68 17.31
N SER A 333 8.27 10.40 17.48
CA SER A 333 7.88 9.33 16.57
C SER A 333 6.36 9.12 16.56
N SER A 334 5.72 9.07 17.73
CA SER A 334 4.28 8.97 17.86
C SER A 334 3.55 10.17 17.26
N LEU A 335 4.08 11.39 17.45
CA LEU A 335 3.49 12.61 16.89
C LEU A 335 3.44 12.54 15.36
N VAL A 336 4.53 12.12 14.72
CA VAL A 336 4.57 12.02 13.26
C VAL A 336 3.57 10.98 12.75
N PHE A 337 3.48 9.83 13.42
CA PHE A 337 2.50 8.80 13.10
C PHE A 337 1.07 9.35 13.23
N ASN A 338 0.72 9.93 14.39
CA ASN A 338 -0.60 10.48 14.66
C ASN A 338 -0.97 11.63 13.70
N LEU A 339 0.00 12.48 13.31
CA LEU A 339 -0.21 13.55 12.34
C LEU A 339 -0.45 13.02 10.92
N GLN A 340 0.26 11.97 10.51
CA GLN A 340 0.02 11.33 9.22
C GLN A 340 -1.38 10.71 9.17
N ASN A 341 -1.76 9.97 10.20
CA ASN A 341 -3.09 9.36 10.29
C ASN A 341 -4.20 10.42 10.33
N THR A 342 -4.01 11.47 11.15
CA THR A 342 -4.89 12.65 11.19
C THR A 342 -5.11 13.28 9.82
N SER A 343 -4.07 13.33 8.99
CA SER A 343 -4.16 13.93 7.66
C SER A 343 -5.06 13.13 6.71
N GLU A 344 -4.98 11.80 6.80
CA GLU A 344 -5.78 10.86 6.02
C GLU A 344 -7.25 10.92 6.48
N SER A 345 -7.50 10.91 7.79
CA SER A 345 -8.83 11.14 8.39
C SER A 345 -9.46 12.45 7.92
N LEU A 346 -8.73 13.56 7.96
CA LEU A 346 -9.28 14.84 7.53
C LEU A 346 -9.57 14.85 6.02
N GLU A 347 -8.75 14.19 5.21
CA GLU A 347 -9.03 14.07 3.78
C GLU A 347 -10.36 13.34 3.52
N MET A 348 -10.62 12.25 4.24
CA MET A 348 -11.88 11.52 4.17
C MET A 348 -13.08 12.34 4.63
N ILE A 349 -12.98 13.00 5.79
CA ILE A 349 -14.06 13.88 6.30
C ILE A 349 -14.34 15.00 5.28
N ASN A 350 -13.30 15.55 4.67
CA ASN A 350 -13.49 16.57 3.63
C ASN A 350 -14.18 16.00 2.38
N GLN A 351 -13.85 14.79 1.95
CA GLN A 351 -14.52 14.15 0.81
C GLN A 351 -15.99 13.85 1.14
N ALA A 352 -16.28 13.29 2.32
CA ALA A 352 -17.65 13.00 2.77
C ALA A 352 -18.53 14.25 2.87
N THR A 353 -17.94 15.38 3.30
CA THR A 353 -18.63 16.69 3.38
C THR A 353 -18.74 17.42 2.04
N LYS A 354 -17.99 17.02 0.99
CA LYS A 354 -18.13 17.55 -0.38
C LYS A 354 -19.34 17.02 -1.13
N ALA A 355 -19.74 15.79 -0.87
CA ALA A 355 -20.93 15.23 -1.49
C ALA A 355 -22.14 16.13 -1.14
N LYS A 356 -23.09 16.32 -2.06
CA LYS A 356 -24.28 17.19 -1.85
C LYS A 356 -25.42 16.46 -1.11
N GLY A 357 -26.07 17.10 -0.13
CA GLY A 357 -27.26 16.58 0.59
C GLY A 357 -27.06 16.18 2.06
N SER A 358 -28.14 16.26 2.87
CA SER A 358 -28.19 15.83 4.29
C SER A 358 -27.97 14.32 4.42
N LEU A 359 -27.19 13.88 5.42
CA LEU A 359 -26.88 12.46 5.69
C LEU A 359 -28.14 11.60 5.80
N LEU A 360 -29.19 12.10 6.46
CA LEU A 360 -30.48 11.41 6.60
C LEU A 360 -31.20 11.23 5.26
N LYS A 361 -31.17 12.26 4.40
CA LYS A 361 -31.77 12.20 3.06
C LYS A 361 -31.01 11.23 2.15
N ARG A 362 -29.70 11.11 2.32
CA ARG A 362 -28.89 10.10 1.60
C ARG A 362 -29.17 8.70 2.07
N LEU A 363 -29.27 8.48 3.38
CA LEU A 363 -29.61 7.17 3.93
C LEU A 363 -30.99 6.74 3.41
N SER A 364 -31.98 7.64 3.42
CA SER A 364 -33.31 7.32 2.89
C SER A 364 -33.31 7.09 1.38
N GLN A 365 -32.62 7.92 0.59
CA GLN A 365 -32.48 7.72 -0.86
C GLN A 365 -31.73 6.43 -1.20
N SER A 366 -30.62 6.15 -0.51
CA SER A 366 -29.84 4.93 -0.71
C SER A 366 -30.63 3.68 -0.33
N LEU A 367 -31.42 3.71 0.74
CA LEU A 367 -32.32 2.63 1.11
C LEU A 367 -33.44 2.45 0.08
N ALA A 368 -34.04 3.54 -0.40
CA ALA A 368 -35.08 3.51 -1.42
C ALA A 368 -34.56 2.96 -2.75
N GLU A 369 -33.37 3.39 -3.20
CA GLU A 369 -32.68 2.89 -4.39
C GLU A 369 -32.23 1.44 -4.23
N SER A 370 -31.73 1.07 -3.05
CA SER A 370 -31.37 -0.34 -2.78
C SER A 370 -32.60 -1.23 -2.81
N TRP A 371 -33.72 -0.77 -2.25
CA TRP A 371 -34.98 -1.49 -2.25
C TRP A 371 -35.58 -1.62 -3.66
N SER A 372 -35.56 -0.54 -4.45
CA SER A 372 -36.03 -0.57 -5.84
C SER A 372 -35.17 -1.50 -6.71
N ASN A 373 -33.84 -1.44 -6.56
CA ASN A 373 -32.89 -2.31 -7.25
C ASN A 373 -33.07 -3.78 -6.87
N LEU A 374 -33.31 -4.08 -5.59
CA LEU A 374 -33.60 -5.45 -5.13
C LEU A 374 -34.90 -5.97 -5.75
N ARG A 375 -35.98 -5.17 -5.74
CA ARG A 375 -37.27 -5.56 -6.32
C ARG A 375 -37.23 -5.76 -7.83
N ALA A 376 -36.37 -4.99 -8.52
CA ALA A 376 -36.15 -5.12 -9.95
C ALA A 376 -35.39 -6.42 -10.31
N ARG A 377 -34.43 -6.84 -9.48
CA ARG A 377 -33.54 -7.98 -9.77
C ARG A 377 -34.00 -9.31 -9.16
N GLU A 378 -34.77 -9.27 -8.09
CA GLU A 378 -35.10 -10.44 -7.27
C GLU A 378 -36.61 -10.61 -7.13
N ASN A 379 -37.05 -11.87 -7.05
CA ASN A 379 -38.42 -12.19 -6.67
C ASN A 379 -38.59 -12.19 -5.14
N TRP A 380 -39.84 -12.28 -4.67
CA TRP A 380 -40.15 -12.22 -3.24
C TRP A 380 -39.50 -13.33 -2.40
N LEU A 381 -39.37 -14.55 -2.94
CA LEU A 381 -38.72 -15.66 -2.24
C LEU A 381 -37.21 -15.45 -2.10
N GLN A 382 -36.57 -14.76 -3.05
CA GLN A 382 -35.17 -14.37 -2.96
C GLN A 382 -34.95 -13.22 -1.96
N ILE A 383 -35.87 -12.24 -1.93
CA ILE A 383 -35.81 -11.10 -1.00
C ILE A 383 -35.97 -11.58 0.45
N PHE A 384 -36.93 -12.47 0.72
CA PHE A 384 -37.21 -13.03 2.04
C PHE A 384 -36.42 -14.29 2.37
N ASN A 385 -35.23 -14.45 1.77
CA ASN A 385 -34.35 -15.56 2.08
C ASN A 385 -34.02 -15.59 3.58
N PRO A 386 -34.51 -16.61 4.34
CA PRO A 386 -34.44 -16.60 5.80
C PRO A 386 -33.00 -16.69 6.30
N ALA A 387 -32.14 -17.44 5.60
CA ALA A 387 -30.72 -17.53 5.92
C ALA A 387 -29.99 -16.21 5.66
N ARG A 388 -30.33 -15.48 4.57
CA ARG A 388 -29.77 -14.15 4.30
C ARG A 388 -30.20 -13.11 5.35
N ILE A 389 -31.47 -13.15 5.78
CA ILE A 389 -31.96 -12.27 6.83
C ILE A 389 -31.21 -12.56 8.13
N LEU A 390 -31.07 -13.83 8.50
CA LEU A 390 -30.30 -14.22 9.68
C LEU A 390 -28.85 -13.76 9.59
N LEU A 391 -28.19 -13.89 8.43
CA LEU A 391 -26.85 -13.33 8.19
C LEU A 391 -26.81 -11.82 8.43
N LYS A 392 -27.77 -11.06 7.88
CA LYS A 392 -27.81 -9.60 8.08
C LYS A 392 -28.09 -9.20 9.53
N LEU A 393 -28.90 -9.98 10.25
CA LEU A 393 -29.20 -9.74 11.67
C LEU A 393 -28.08 -10.19 12.62
N THR A 394 -27.14 -11.01 12.16
CA THR A 394 -26.05 -11.53 13.00
C THR A 394 -24.69 -10.95 12.60
N VAL A 395 -24.27 -11.13 11.36
CA VAL A 395 -22.95 -10.72 10.85
C VAL A 395 -22.78 -9.20 10.90
N THR A 396 -23.78 -8.41 10.52
CA THR A 396 -23.66 -6.95 10.51
C THR A 396 -23.52 -6.38 11.93
N PRO A 397 -24.37 -6.72 12.92
CA PRO A 397 -24.16 -6.28 14.30
C PRO A 397 -22.85 -6.78 14.90
N LEU A 398 -22.46 -8.04 14.63
CA LEU A 398 -21.18 -8.57 15.11
C LEU A 398 -19.99 -7.83 14.51
N ARG A 399 -20.05 -7.42 13.25
CA ARG A 399 -19.01 -6.60 12.61
C ARG A 399 -18.88 -5.23 13.29
N ILE A 400 -20.01 -4.58 13.60
CA ILE A 400 -20.01 -3.32 14.36
C ILE A 400 -19.46 -3.53 15.76
N LEU A 401 -19.81 -4.63 16.42
CA LEU A 401 -19.31 -4.96 17.75
C LEU A 401 -17.81 -5.24 17.74
N PHE A 402 -17.29 -5.95 16.74
CA PHE A 402 -15.85 -6.15 16.59
C PHE A 402 -15.11 -4.86 16.30
N PHE A 403 -15.68 -3.97 15.48
CA PHE A 403 -15.14 -2.64 15.26
C PHE A 403 -15.08 -1.83 16.56
N LEU A 404 -16.18 -1.74 17.31
CA LEU A 404 -16.19 -1.04 18.60
C LEU A 404 -15.25 -1.67 19.61
N GLY A 405 -15.23 -3.01 19.66
CA GLY A 405 -14.31 -3.77 20.50
C GLY A 405 -12.85 -3.52 20.15
N HIS A 406 -12.54 -3.33 18.86
CA HIS A 406 -11.21 -2.93 18.40
C HIS A 406 -10.83 -1.53 18.86
N LEU A 407 -11.72 -0.53 18.68
CA LEU A 407 -11.46 0.83 19.18
C LEU A 407 -11.21 0.84 20.68
N VAL A 408 -12.01 0.10 21.44
CA VAL A 408 -11.81 -0.06 22.89
C VAL A 408 -10.49 -0.76 23.16
N SER A 409 -10.18 -1.84 22.45
CA SER A 409 -8.94 -2.61 22.60
C SER A 409 -7.68 -1.78 22.37
N ILE A 410 -7.67 -0.86 21.39
CA ILE A 410 -6.58 0.11 21.21
C ILE A 410 -6.64 1.17 22.30
N GLY A 411 -7.80 1.75 22.57
CA GLY A 411 -7.94 2.78 23.61
C GLY A 411 -7.40 2.33 24.96
N VAL A 412 -7.68 1.09 25.35
CA VAL A 412 -7.20 0.50 26.61
C VAL A 412 -5.76 0.02 26.55
N THR A 413 -5.01 0.20 25.46
CA THR A 413 -3.54 0.22 25.56
C THR A 413 -3.02 1.46 26.30
N ALA A 414 -3.96 2.24 26.85
CA ALA A 414 -3.85 3.55 27.46
C ALA A 414 -2.52 3.84 28.14
N ASP A 415 -2.05 5.03 27.81
CA ASP A 415 -0.83 5.61 28.29
C ASP A 415 -0.95 5.98 29.77
N ARG A 416 -0.04 5.46 30.59
CA ARG A 416 0.01 5.73 32.04
C ARG A 416 0.76 7.01 32.34
N VAL A 417 0.06 8.12 32.23
CA VAL A 417 0.66 9.45 32.44
C VAL A 417 0.45 9.90 33.86
N PRO A 418 1.50 10.39 34.54
CA PRO A 418 1.34 10.93 35.89
C PRO A 418 0.33 12.08 35.88
N GLY A 419 -0.71 11.97 36.70
CA GLY A 419 -1.72 13.01 36.87
C GLY A 419 -2.87 13.01 35.86
N ILE A 420 -2.89 12.09 34.88
CA ILE A 420 -4.03 11.91 33.96
C ILE A 420 -4.70 10.56 34.26
N PRO A 421 -6.01 10.53 34.59
CA PRO A 421 -6.76 9.28 34.71
C PRO A 421 -6.65 8.41 33.46
N GLU A 422 -6.39 7.11 33.63
CA GLU A 422 -6.23 6.15 32.52
C GLU A 422 -7.47 6.09 31.62
N ILE A 423 -8.67 6.28 32.19
CA ILE A 423 -9.93 6.38 31.44
C ILE A 423 -9.91 7.54 30.45
N LEU A 424 -9.35 8.70 30.83
CA LEU A 424 -9.26 9.85 29.93
C LEU A 424 -8.27 9.58 28.79
N SER A 425 -7.11 8.98 29.09
CA SER A 425 -6.16 8.56 28.05
C SER A 425 -6.80 7.55 27.10
N ALA A 426 -7.53 6.56 27.64
CA ALA A 426 -8.23 5.57 26.84
C ALA A 426 -9.30 6.18 25.94
N LEU A 427 -10.08 7.14 26.45
CA LEU A 427 -11.08 7.86 25.66
C LEU A 427 -10.43 8.68 24.53
N LEU A 428 -9.32 9.35 24.79
CA LEU A 428 -8.56 10.06 23.75
C LEU A 428 -8.07 9.10 22.67
N GLY A 429 -7.57 7.91 23.08
CA GLY A 429 -7.19 6.83 22.17
C GLY A 429 -8.37 6.36 21.31
N ILE A 430 -9.50 6.01 21.92
CA ILE A 430 -10.73 5.56 21.22
C ILE A 430 -11.20 6.61 20.21
N ILE A 431 -11.21 7.89 20.60
CA ILE A 431 -11.67 8.97 19.73
C ILE A 431 -10.70 9.15 18.56
N SER A 432 -9.39 9.10 18.81
CA SER A 432 -8.38 9.25 17.76
C SER A 432 -8.45 8.12 16.75
N GLU A 433 -8.46 6.88 17.25
CA GLU A 433 -8.58 5.68 16.44
C GLU A 433 -9.90 5.70 15.67
N GLY A 434 -11.01 6.07 16.33
CA GLY A 434 -12.31 6.17 15.69
C GLY A 434 -12.32 7.13 14.49
N PHE A 435 -11.53 8.20 14.50
CA PHE A 435 -11.37 9.11 13.36
C PHE A 435 -10.49 8.53 12.24
N GLU A 436 -9.50 7.72 12.56
CA GLU A 436 -8.65 6.97 11.61
C GLU A 436 -9.47 5.88 10.89
N ASP A 437 -10.28 5.18 11.65
CA ASP A 437 -11.00 3.98 11.24
C ASP A 437 -12.40 4.25 10.68
N VAL A 438 -12.80 5.52 10.57
CA VAL A 438 -14.08 5.96 10.00
C VAL A 438 -14.35 5.37 8.60
N HIS A 439 -13.30 5.10 7.82
CA HIS A 439 -13.41 4.52 6.47
C HIS A 439 -14.14 3.17 6.42
N TYR A 440 -14.19 2.40 7.51
CA TYR A 440 -14.96 1.14 7.59
C TYR A 440 -16.46 1.32 7.32
N PHE A 441 -17.02 2.50 7.61
CA PHE A 441 -18.45 2.80 7.40
C PHE A 441 -18.71 3.65 6.17
N PHE A 442 -17.67 4.31 5.65
CA PHE A 442 -17.74 5.07 4.40
C PHE A 442 -17.06 4.27 3.30
N GLU A 443 -17.76 3.21 2.87
CA GLU A 443 -17.38 2.43 1.70
C GLU A 443 -17.10 3.41 0.56
N HIS A 444 -15.88 3.39 0.02
CA HIS A 444 -15.56 4.03 -1.25
C HIS A 444 -16.34 3.30 -2.34
N LYS A 445 -17.65 3.56 -2.41
CA LYS A 445 -18.32 3.56 -3.70
C LYS A 445 -17.60 4.64 -4.47
N HIS A 446 -16.58 4.22 -5.23
CA HIS A 446 -16.21 4.92 -6.44
C HIS A 446 -17.54 5.30 -7.07
N GLU A 447 -17.88 6.58 -7.05
CA GLU A 447 -19.06 7.05 -7.76
C GLU A 447 -18.91 6.45 -9.14
N LYS A 448 -19.84 5.56 -9.51
CA LYS A 448 -19.91 5.00 -10.86
C LYS A 448 -20.26 6.18 -11.75
N HIS A 449 -19.30 7.03 -12.04
CA HIS A 449 -19.39 7.97 -13.12
C HIS A 449 -19.39 7.12 -14.38
N HIS A 450 -20.59 6.78 -14.84
CA HIS A 450 -20.81 6.26 -16.17
C HIS A 450 -20.39 7.37 -17.15
N HIS A 451 -19.12 7.40 -17.51
CA HIS A 451 -18.60 8.30 -18.53
C HIS A 451 -18.85 7.67 -19.89
N ASN A 452 -20.00 8.01 -20.47
CA ASN A 452 -20.35 7.64 -21.84
C ASN A 452 -20.64 8.92 -22.61
N HIS A 453 -19.63 9.72 -22.97
CA HIS A 453 -19.83 10.93 -23.78
C HIS A 453 -18.66 11.24 -24.71
N GLU A 454 -19.03 11.78 -25.88
CA GLU A 454 -18.25 12.09 -27.07
C GLU A 454 -17.07 13.04 -26.81
N GLU A 455 -15.97 12.78 -27.51
CA GLU A 455 -14.66 13.43 -27.34
C GLU A 455 -14.67 14.89 -27.84
N THR A 456 -14.38 15.82 -26.94
CA THR A 456 -13.91 17.18 -27.25
C THR A 456 -12.59 17.42 -26.50
N GLN A 457 -11.66 18.18 -27.11
CA GLN A 457 -10.25 18.27 -26.68
C GLN A 457 -10.04 18.69 -25.21
N GLU A 458 -10.89 19.55 -24.66
CA GLU A 458 -10.79 20.01 -23.26
C GLU A 458 -11.11 18.89 -22.24
N HIS A 459 -11.92 17.90 -22.64
CA HIS A 459 -12.25 16.74 -21.79
C HIS A 459 -11.15 15.68 -21.77
N GLN A 460 -10.34 15.56 -22.84
CA GLN A 460 -9.29 14.54 -22.93
C GLN A 460 -8.15 14.81 -21.93
N ALA A 461 -7.71 16.07 -21.79
CA ALA A 461 -6.67 16.45 -20.83
C ALA A 461 -7.11 16.20 -19.37
N SER A 462 -8.38 16.49 -19.05
CA SER A 462 -8.95 16.19 -17.73
C SER A 462 -9.01 14.69 -17.46
N HIS A 463 -9.46 13.91 -18.45
CA HIS A 463 -9.57 12.46 -18.33
C HIS A 463 -8.19 11.80 -18.12
N THR A 464 -7.18 12.18 -18.89
CA THR A 464 -5.82 11.63 -18.74
C THR A 464 -5.20 11.97 -17.38
N LYS A 465 -5.48 13.16 -16.84
CA LYS A 465 -5.07 13.54 -15.48
C LYS A 465 -5.72 12.68 -14.40
N ASP A 466 -6.98 12.30 -14.57
CA ASP A 466 -7.68 11.40 -13.66
C ASP A 466 -7.12 9.98 -13.73
N LEU A 467 -6.84 9.46 -14.94
CA LEU A 467 -6.17 8.17 -15.13
C LEU A 467 -4.77 8.14 -14.52
N LEU A 468 -4.01 9.22 -14.68
CA LEU A 468 -2.69 9.39 -14.05
C LEU A 468 -2.81 9.38 -12.53
N LYS A 469 -3.80 10.07 -11.99
CA LYS A 469 -4.05 10.10 -10.54
C LYS A 469 -4.46 8.73 -10.02
N GLU A 470 -5.34 8.01 -10.70
CA GLU A 470 -5.71 6.65 -10.32
C GLU A 470 -4.50 5.70 -10.35
N ARG A 471 -3.63 5.84 -11.35
CA ARG A 471 -2.45 5.00 -11.52
C ARG A 471 -1.30 5.30 -10.56
N LEU A 472 -1.00 6.58 -10.35
CA LEU A 472 0.23 7.04 -9.72
C LEU A 472 0.02 7.68 -8.35
N ALA A 473 -1.20 8.08 -7.98
CA ALA A 473 -1.43 8.66 -6.66
C ALA A 473 -1.12 7.64 -5.57
N SER A 474 -0.56 8.13 -4.47
CA SER A 474 -0.30 7.35 -3.26
C SER A 474 -1.57 6.87 -2.57
N ASN A 475 -2.76 7.33 -2.99
CA ASN A 475 -4.07 7.05 -2.41
C ASN A 475 -4.66 5.70 -2.90
N HIS A 476 -3.86 4.66 -3.01
CA HIS A 476 -4.42 3.31 -2.95
C HIS A 476 -4.78 3.03 -1.50
N GLY A 477 -5.93 3.56 -1.09
CA GLY A 477 -6.60 3.20 0.16
C GLY A 477 -6.61 1.68 0.26
N HIS A 478 -6.21 1.20 1.42
CA HIS A 478 -6.16 -0.22 1.72
C HIS A 478 -7.55 -0.82 1.44
N ASP A 479 -7.58 -1.84 0.59
CA ASP A 479 -8.82 -2.54 0.29
C ASP A 479 -9.20 -3.40 1.51
N HIS A 480 -9.95 -2.78 2.43
CA HIS A 480 -10.52 -3.43 3.61
C HIS A 480 -11.82 -4.20 3.27
N SER A 481 -12.13 -4.44 1.98
CA SER A 481 -13.35 -5.16 1.58
C SER A 481 -13.44 -6.59 2.17
N VAL A 482 -12.31 -7.13 2.67
CA VAL A 482 -12.29 -8.36 3.44
C VAL A 482 -11.22 -8.32 4.54
N ASP A 483 -11.39 -7.46 5.54
CA ASP A 483 -10.58 -7.43 6.78
C ASP A 483 -10.58 -8.79 7.52
N ILE A 484 -9.55 -9.07 8.32
CA ILE A 484 -9.39 -10.36 9.05
C ILE A 484 -10.63 -10.71 9.91
N PRO A 485 -11.23 -9.79 10.68
CA PRO A 485 -12.49 -10.03 11.40
C PRO A 485 -13.66 -10.41 10.49
N THR A 486 -13.84 -9.70 9.36
CA THR A 486 -14.85 -10.07 8.36
C THR A 486 -14.58 -11.44 7.75
N ARG A 487 -13.32 -11.84 7.53
CA ARG A 487 -12.97 -13.21 7.08
C ARG A 487 -13.33 -14.25 8.12
N LEU A 488 -13.05 -13.99 9.39
CA LEU A 488 -13.40 -14.88 10.50
C LEU A 488 -14.92 -15.06 10.60
N LEU A 489 -15.68 -13.96 10.57
CA LEU A 489 -17.15 -14.01 10.53
C LEU A 489 -17.67 -14.78 9.32
N LYS A 490 -17.18 -14.45 8.11
CA LYS A 490 -17.59 -15.19 6.90
C LYS A 490 -17.30 -16.68 7.03
N THR A 491 -16.16 -17.05 7.62
CA THR A 491 -15.76 -18.45 7.85
C THR A 491 -16.68 -19.17 8.83
N LEU A 492 -16.96 -18.54 10.00
CA LEU A 492 -17.86 -19.09 11.01
C LEU A 492 -19.29 -19.27 10.48
N PHE A 493 -19.74 -18.35 9.63
CA PHE A 493 -21.08 -18.36 9.05
C PHE A 493 -21.14 -19.03 7.66
N ILE A 494 -20.08 -19.71 7.19
CA ILE A 494 -20.08 -20.45 5.90
C ILE A 494 -21.33 -21.32 5.73
N PRO A 495 -21.76 -22.12 6.73
CA PRO A 495 -22.96 -22.95 6.58
C PRO A 495 -24.20 -22.11 6.26
N LEU A 496 -24.33 -20.94 6.89
CA LEU A 496 -25.47 -20.05 6.69
C LEU A 496 -25.40 -19.31 5.35
N TYR A 497 -24.19 -18.92 4.89
CA TYR A 497 -23.97 -18.44 3.53
C TYR A 497 -24.34 -19.50 2.48
N ALA A 498 -24.06 -20.78 2.75
CA ALA A 498 -24.36 -21.88 1.82
C ALA A 498 -25.86 -22.13 1.73
N LEU A 499 -26.56 -22.11 2.87
CA LEU A 499 -28.02 -22.18 2.92
C LEU A 499 -28.67 -20.99 2.21
N ALA A 500 -28.13 -19.78 2.42
CA ALA A 500 -28.60 -18.59 1.71
C ALA A 500 -28.40 -18.73 0.19
N ALA A 501 -27.26 -19.23 -0.26
CA ALA A 501 -26.99 -19.46 -1.68
C ALA A 501 -27.89 -20.57 -2.28
N ALA A 502 -28.10 -21.67 -1.56
CA ALA A 502 -28.97 -22.76 -1.99
C ALA A 502 -30.42 -22.28 -2.15
N TRP A 503 -30.92 -21.53 -1.16
CA TRP A 503 -32.24 -20.93 -1.21
C TRP A 503 -32.38 -19.95 -2.37
N ASP A 504 -31.41 -19.06 -2.57
CA ASP A 504 -31.45 -18.05 -3.63
C ASP A 504 -31.36 -18.68 -5.02
N SER A 505 -30.58 -19.76 -5.19
CA SER A 505 -30.54 -20.53 -6.44
C SER A 505 -31.87 -21.24 -6.72
N TRP A 506 -32.44 -21.90 -5.72
CA TRP A 506 -33.75 -22.56 -5.85
C TRP A 506 -34.86 -21.55 -6.15
N ALA A 507 -34.97 -20.47 -5.37
CA ALA A 507 -35.99 -19.44 -5.52
C ALA A 507 -35.86 -18.69 -6.87
N SER A 508 -34.65 -18.55 -7.41
CA SER A 508 -34.43 -17.91 -8.72
C SER A 508 -35.02 -18.70 -9.90
N LYS A 509 -35.35 -19.99 -9.74
CA LYS A 509 -36.02 -20.77 -10.79
C LYS A 509 -37.38 -20.20 -11.17
N ASN A 510 -38.04 -19.49 -10.24
CA ASN A 510 -39.31 -18.79 -10.50
C ASN A 510 -39.15 -17.53 -11.36
N ASN A 511 -37.93 -17.23 -11.85
CA ASN A 511 -37.68 -16.09 -12.74
C ASN A 511 -37.78 -16.45 -14.24
N GLN A 512 -38.12 -17.70 -14.60
CA GLN A 512 -38.10 -18.23 -15.98
C GLN A 512 -38.84 -17.38 -17.03
N ASP A 513 -39.94 -16.70 -16.65
CA ASP A 513 -40.73 -15.86 -17.56
C ASP A 513 -40.64 -14.35 -17.23
N THR A 514 -39.53 -13.93 -16.64
CA THR A 514 -39.32 -12.53 -16.22
C THR A 514 -38.00 -11.98 -16.76
N SER A 515 -37.82 -10.66 -16.71
CA SER A 515 -36.53 -10.02 -17.01
C SER A 515 -35.44 -10.28 -15.94
N ARG A 516 -35.75 -11.03 -14.88
CA ARG A 516 -34.84 -11.34 -13.77
C ARG A 516 -33.95 -12.53 -14.10
N LYS A 517 -32.71 -12.51 -13.62
CA LYS A 517 -31.74 -13.59 -13.87
C LYS A 517 -32.07 -14.84 -13.04
N ILE A 518 -31.99 -16.01 -13.67
CA ILE A 518 -31.94 -17.31 -12.99
C ILE A 518 -30.49 -17.54 -12.53
N LEU A 519 -30.31 -17.95 -11.27
CA LEU A 519 -29.01 -18.13 -10.63
C LEU A 519 -28.76 -19.61 -10.37
N ASP A 520 -27.66 -20.13 -10.90
CA ASP A 520 -27.08 -21.39 -10.40
C ASP A 520 -26.50 -21.19 -8.99
N PHE A 521 -26.18 -22.29 -8.30
CA PHE A 521 -25.66 -22.22 -6.93
C PHE A 521 -24.38 -21.38 -6.84
N LYS A 522 -23.50 -21.45 -7.84
CA LYS A 522 -22.24 -20.71 -7.86
C LYS A 522 -22.51 -19.20 -7.93
N LYS A 523 -23.37 -18.74 -8.83
CA LYS A 523 -23.76 -17.33 -8.96
C LYS A 523 -24.50 -16.84 -7.72
N ALA A 524 -25.37 -17.68 -7.13
CA ALA A 524 -26.05 -17.36 -5.89
C ALA A 524 -25.06 -17.23 -4.71
N TRP A 525 -24.07 -18.11 -4.63
CA TRP A 525 -22.99 -18.07 -3.64
C TRP A 525 -22.11 -16.82 -3.80
N GLU A 526 -21.73 -16.48 -5.02
CA GLU A 526 -20.96 -15.28 -5.34
C GLU A 526 -21.74 -14.01 -4.94
N LYS A 527 -23.05 -13.97 -5.26
CA LYS A 527 -23.96 -12.91 -4.84
C LYS A 527 -24.04 -12.78 -3.31
N GLN A 528 -24.18 -13.88 -2.57
CA GLN A 528 -24.22 -13.83 -1.09
C GLN A 528 -22.92 -13.31 -0.48
N ASN A 529 -21.78 -13.57 -1.14
CA ASN A 529 -20.47 -13.08 -0.70
C ASN A 529 -20.16 -11.63 -1.11
N GLY A 530 -21.06 -10.98 -1.88
CA GLY A 530 -20.88 -9.62 -2.38
C GLY A 530 -19.93 -9.51 -3.58
N LEU A 531 -19.69 -10.61 -4.31
CA LEU A 531 -18.79 -10.61 -5.47
C LEU A 531 -19.52 -10.10 -6.71
N GLU A 532 -18.88 -9.20 -7.46
CA GLU A 532 -19.41 -8.70 -8.74
C GLU A 532 -19.40 -9.79 -9.84
N GLU A 533 -20.16 -9.56 -10.92
CA GLU A 533 -20.19 -10.46 -12.08
C GLU A 533 -18.86 -10.43 -12.84
N ILE A 534 -18.40 -11.60 -13.27
CA ILE A 534 -17.18 -11.74 -14.07
C ILE A 534 -17.43 -11.11 -15.45
N SER A 535 -16.61 -10.13 -15.82
CA SER A 535 -16.66 -9.41 -17.09
C SER A 535 -15.45 -9.78 -17.94
N HIS A 536 -15.70 -10.06 -19.21
CA HIS A 536 -14.66 -10.24 -20.21
C HIS A 536 -14.45 -8.92 -20.96
N VAL A 537 -13.20 -8.51 -21.13
CA VAL A 537 -12.81 -7.29 -21.85
C VAL A 537 -12.18 -7.70 -23.17
N HIS A 538 -12.81 -7.33 -24.28
CA HIS A 538 -12.25 -7.53 -25.62
C HIS A 538 -11.31 -6.37 -25.97
N LEU A 539 -10.04 -6.69 -26.21
CA LEU A 539 -9.06 -5.75 -26.75
C LEU A 539 -8.89 -5.96 -28.26
N THR A 540 -8.73 -4.89 -29.01
CA THR A 540 -8.41 -4.99 -30.44
C THR A 540 -6.92 -5.29 -30.61
N ARG A 541 -6.56 -6.18 -31.55
CA ARG A 541 -5.21 -6.76 -31.71
C ARG A 541 -4.06 -5.75 -31.96
N THR A 542 -4.36 -4.48 -32.22
CA THR A 542 -3.40 -3.41 -32.61
C THR A 542 -3.09 -2.40 -31.49
N GLU A 543 -3.59 -2.63 -30.27
CA GLU A 543 -3.63 -1.57 -29.25
C GLU A 543 -2.34 -1.37 -28.44
N GLY A 544 -1.29 -2.20 -28.60
CA GLY A 544 -0.07 -2.05 -27.81
C GLY A 544 0.76 -0.78 -28.08
N PRO A 545 1.86 -0.60 -27.32
CA PRO A 545 2.74 0.55 -27.45
C PRO A 545 3.46 0.55 -28.81
N SER A 546 4.03 1.70 -29.20
CA SER A 546 4.68 1.83 -30.51
C SER A 546 5.83 0.82 -30.74
N THR A 547 6.14 0.55 -32.01
CA THR A 547 7.32 -0.24 -32.41
C THR A 547 8.62 0.40 -31.92
N THR A 548 8.68 1.74 -31.85
CA THR A 548 9.78 2.49 -31.28
C THR A 548 9.93 2.28 -29.77
N TRP A 549 8.83 2.22 -29.01
CA TRP A 549 8.89 1.82 -27.60
C TRP A 549 9.37 0.38 -27.47
N SER A 550 8.91 -0.54 -28.32
CA SER A 550 9.33 -1.95 -28.30
C SER A 550 10.84 -2.08 -28.52
N ALA A 551 11.40 -1.34 -29.48
CA ALA A 551 12.85 -1.27 -29.72
C ALA A 551 13.59 -0.71 -28.50
N GLN A 552 13.08 0.40 -27.95
CA GLN A 552 13.69 1.08 -26.81
C GLN A 552 13.65 0.23 -25.53
N TYR A 553 12.55 -0.48 -25.31
CA TYR A 553 12.40 -1.38 -24.19
C TYR A 553 13.33 -2.60 -24.34
N ALA A 554 13.51 -3.13 -25.56
CA ALA A 554 14.50 -4.17 -25.83
C ALA A 554 15.92 -3.69 -25.50
N ILE A 555 16.32 -2.50 -25.96
CA ILE A 555 17.62 -1.88 -25.63
C ILE A 555 17.80 -1.79 -24.10
N PHE A 556 16.81 -1.28 -23.39
CA PHE A 556 16.82 -1.16 -21.93
C PHE A 556 16.95 -2.52 -21.22
N ARG A 557 16.26 -3.56 -21.71
CA ARG A 557 16.33 -4.91 -21.16
C ARG A 557 17.70 -5.56 -21.37
N ILE A 558 18.28 -5.37 -22.55
CA ILE A 558 19.64 -5.83 -22.87
C ILE A 558 20.64 -5.18 -21.92
N GLU A 559 20.54 -3.86 -21.70
CA GLU A 559 21.41 -3.13 -20.77
C GLU A 559 21.33 -3.70 -19.35
N ARG A 560 20.11 -3.87 -18.83
CA ARG A 560 19.88 -4.46 -17.51
C ARG A 560 20.39 -5.89 -17.41
N PHE A 561 20.34 -6.65 -18.49
CA PHE A 561 20.87 -8.01 -18.52
C PHE A 561 22.39 -8.00 -18.43
N LYS A 562 23.09 -7.15 -19.21
CA LYS A 562 24.55 -6.98 -19.16
C LYS A 562 25.02 -6.60 -17.75
N GLU A 563 24.45 -5.53 -17.17
CA GLU A 563 24.77 -5.02 -15.82
C GLU A 563 24.69 -6.13 -14.75
N LYS A 564 23.68 -6.99 -14.86
CA LYS A 564 23.34 -7.96 -13.81
C LYS A 564 24.03 -9.30 -13.98
N HIS A 565 24.23 -9.74 -15.23
CA HIS A 565 24.65 -11.10 -15.52
C HIS A 565 26.03 -11.21 -16.16
N LEU A 566 26.56 -10.15 -16.80
CA LEU A 566 27.80 -10.20 -17.59
C LEU A 566 28.90 -9.27 -17.05
N GLU A 567 28.59 -8.03 -16.68
CA GLU A 567 29.63 -7.06 -16.30
C GLU A 567 30.31 -7.37 -14.96
N LYS A 568 29.56 -7.99 -14.04
CA LYS A 568 30.04 -8.30 -12.68
C LYS A 568 30.63 -9.71 -12.55
N THR A 569 30.79 -10.44 -13.65
CA THR A 569 31.36 -11.78 -13.58
C THR A 569 32.87 -11.77 -13.50
N LEU A 570 33.39 -12.53 -12.53
CA LEU A 570 34.83 -12.71 -12.31
C LEU A 570 35.40 -13.91 -13.08
N TRP A 571 34.55 -14.87 -13.48
CA TRP A 571 34.94 -16.12 -14.11
C TRP A 571 34.66 -16.12 -15.62
N ASN A 572 35.61 -16.60 -16.42
CA ASN A 572 35.52 -16.66 -17.88
C ASN A 572 35.08 -15.32 -18.50
N LYS A 573 35.77 -14.24 -18.10
CA LYS A 573 35.45 -12.87 -18.49
C LYS A 573 35.43 -12.68 -20.01
N ASN A 574 36.35 -13.32 -20.75
CA ASN A 574 36.40 -13.26 -22.21
C ASN A 574 35.06 -13.68 -22.86
N ILE A 575 34.42 -14.74 -22.37
CA ILE A 575 33.10 -15.19 -22.88
C ILE A 575 32.01 -14.18 -22.51
N ALA A 576 32.09 -13.57 -21.33
CA ALA A 576 31.16 -12.51 -20.93
C ALA A 576 31.33 -11.27 -21.82
N ASP A 577 32.57 -10.88 -22.12
CA ASP A 577 32.92 -9.74 -22.96
C ASP A 577 32.50 -9.96 -24.42
N GLU A 578 32.70 -11.16 -24.98
CA GLU A 578 32.17 -11.54 -26.30
C GLU A 578 30.64 -11.38 -26.37
N LYS A 579 29.92 -11.87 -25.34
CA LYS A 579 28.46 -11.71 -25.25
C LYS A 579 28.06 -10.24 -25.11
N ILE A 580 28.82 -9.45 -24.35
CA ILE A 580 28.57 -8.00 -24.21
C ILE A 580 28.74 -7.30 -25.55
N ASN A 581 29.78 -7.62 -26.32
CA ASN A 581 30.03 -7.01 -27.63
C ASN A 581 28.91 -7.30 -28.63
N GLU A 582 28.44 -8.53 -28.69
CA GLU A 582 27.33 -8.91 -29.59
C GLU A 582 26.00 -8.27 -29.17
N LEU A 583 25.75 -8.18 -27.86
CA LEU A 583 24.60 -7.45 -27.33
C LEU A 583 24.69 -5.94 -27.59
N ASN A 584 25.90 -5.36 -27.58
CA ASN A 584 26.12 -3.95 -27.94
C ASN A 584 25.85 -3.72 -29.44
N ASN A 585 26.24 -4.66 -30.30
CA ASN A 585 25.90 -4.61 -31.73
C ASN A 585 24.39 -4.66 -31.94
N LEU A 586 23.70 -5.61 -31.29
CA LEU A 586 22.23 -5.65 -31.31
C LEU A 586 21.62 -4.32 -30.84
N GLN A 587 22.08 -3.74 -29.73
CA GLN A 587 21.59 -2.43 -29.27
C GLN A 587 21.84 -1.31 -30.29
N LYS A 588 23.00 -1.31 -30.96
CA LYS A 588 23.32 -0.33 -32.01
C LYS A 588 22.35 -0.45 -33.19
N ASP A 589 22.10 -1.67 -33.66
CA ASP A 589 21.19 -1.94 -34.77
C ASP A 589 19.75 -1.49 -34.42
N LEU A 590 19.29 -1.80 -33.20
CA LEU A 590 17.98 -1.38 -32.72
C LEU A 590 17.86 0.16 -32.58
N ARG A 591 18.93 0.85 -32.17
CA ARG A 591 18.97 2.32 -32.12
C ARG A 591 18.88 2.95 -33.52
N GLN A 592 19.38 2.26 -34.54
CA GLN A 592 19.34 2.68 -35.94
C GLN A 592 18.01 2.34 -36.64
N GLY A 593 17.04 1.76 -35.92
CA GLY A 593 15.69 1.49 -36.44
C GLY A 593 15.51 0.11 -37.07
N ALA A 594 16.42 -0.85 -36.82
CA ALA A 594 16.22 -2.22 -37.27
C ALA A 594 14.90 -2.82 -36.74
N ALA A 595 14.25 -3.65 -37.56
CA ALA A 595 13.02 -4.33 -37.18
C ALA A 595 13.28 -5.27 -35.99
N VAL A 596 12.68 -4.95 -34.84
CA VAL A 596 13.01 -5.58 -33.56
C VAL A 596 12.83 -7.10 -33.60
N LYS A 597 11.72 -7.57 -34.18
CA LYS A 597 11.40 -9.00 -34.22
C LYS A 597 12.43 -9.79 -35.05
N GLU A 598 12.66 -9.33 -36.28
CA GLU A 598 13.60 -9.97 -37.22
C GLU A 598 15.03 -9.97 -36.65
N ARG A 599 15.48 -8.84 -36.11
CA ARG A 599 16.83 -8.73 -35.55
C ARG A 599 17.02 -9.61 -34.32
N LEU A 600 16.00 -9.76 -33.47
CA LEU A 600 16.06 -10.68 -32.32
C LEU A 600 16.12 -12.15 -32.77
N GLU A 601 15.36 -12.53 -33.80
CA GLU A 601 15.37 -13.89 -34.36
C GLU A 601 16.73 -14.25 -34.99
N GLU A 602 17.39 -13.29 -35.64
CA GLU A 602 18.78 -13.45 -36.12
C GLU A 602 19.78 -13.60 -34.97
N GLU A 603 19.64 -12.76 -33.94
CA GLU A 603 20.57 -12.72 -32.83
C GLU A 603 20.51 -14.01 -31.99
N GLN A 604 19.32 -14.62 -31.85
CA GLN A 604 19.13 -15.91 -31.20
C GLN A 604 19.92 -17.06 -31.85
N LYS A 605 20.27 -16.94 -33.15
CA LYS A 605 21.01 -17.98 -33.89
C LYS A 605 22.53 -17.93 -33.64
N LYS A 606 23.05 -16.86 -33.04
CA LYS A 606 24.51 -16.72 -32.82
C LYS A 606 25.01 -17.69 -31.74
N THR A 607 26.03 -18.47 -32.11
CA THR A 607 26.65 -19.48 -31.23
C THR A 607 27.37 -18.88 -30.01
N VAL A 608 27.72 -17.59 -30.06
CA VAL A 608 28.31 -16.86 -28.92
C VAL A 608 27.44 -16.96 -27.66
N TYR A 609 26.10 -16.97 -27.81
CA TYR A 609 25.18 -16.98 -26.69
C TYR A 609 25.06 -18.36 -26.03
N SER A 610 25.33 -19.45 -26.76
CA SER A 610 25.30 -20.81 -26.22
C SER A 610 26.59 -21.19 -25.48
N LYS A 611 27.68 -20.41 -25.61
CA LYS A 611 28.92 -20.62 -24.85
C LYS A 611 28.67 -20.56 -23.33
N GLN A 612 28.93 -21.66 -22.63
CA GLN A 612 28.79 -21.75 -21.17
C GLN A 612 29.97 -21.08 -20.46
N ARG A 613 29.71 -20.46 -19.30
CA ARG A 613 30.76 -19.81 -18.49
C ARG A 613 31.27 -20.65 -17.32
N PHE A 614 30.54 -21.68 -16.91
CA PHE A 614 30.90 -22.51 -15.76
C PHE A 614 31.07 -23.96 -16.21
N PHE A 615 30.01 -24.75 -16.11
CA PHE A 615 30.00 -26.16 -16.46
C PHE A 615 29.31 -26.34 -17.81
N ASN A 616 30.00 -27.02 -18.73
CA ASN A 616 29.48 -27.31 -20.05
C ASN A 616 28.58 -28.55 -19.97
N HIS A 617 27.32 -28.36 -19.60
CA HIS A 617 26.32 -29.43 -19.68
C HIS A 617 25.78 -29.47 -21.11
N GLN A 618 26.03 -30.57 -21.84
CA GLN A 618 25.55 -30.73 -23.21
C GLN A 618 24.03 -30.54 -23.26
N GLY A 619 23.57 -29.62 -24.11
CA GLY A 619 22.15 -29.31 -24.30
C GLY A 619 21.55 -28.29 -23.31
N ALA A 620 22.26 -27.85 -22.27
CA ALA A 620 21.71 -26.85 -21.34
C ALA A 620 21.77 -25.44 -21.94
N LYS A 621 20.60 -24.75 -22.01
CA LYS A 621 20.51 -23.35 -22.44
C LYS A 621 21.25 -22.43 -21.48
N THR A 622 22.01 -21.47 -22.01
CA THR A 622 22.60 -20.42 -21.16
C THR A 622 21.54 -19.43 -20.71
N HIS A 623 21.81 -18.70 -19.62
CA HIS A 623 20.96 -17.58 -19.21
C HIS A 623 20.82 -16.48 -20.28
N THR A 624 21.84 -16.29 -21.13
CA THR A 624 21.79 -15.30 -22.22
C THR A 624 20.89 -15.77 -23.35
N GLN A 625 20.94 -17.06 -23.69
CA GLN A 625 20.05 -17.66 -24.68
C GLN A 625 18.60 -17.63 -24.22
N ALA A 626 18.32 -18.06 -22.98
CA ALA A 626 16.98 -17.97 -22.39
C ALA A 626 16.46 -16.52 -22.34
N PHE A 627 17.33 -15.55 -22.05
CA PHE A 627 16.97 -14.13 -22.06
C PHE A 627 16.55 -13.65 -23.46
N LEU A 628 17.31 -13.99 -24.51
CA LEU A 628 16.99 -13.59 -25.89
C LEU A 628 15.73 -14.29 -26.43
N GLU A 629 15.47 -15.53 -26.01
CA GLU A 629 14.24 -16.26 -26.33
C GLU A 629 13.00 -15.66 -25.65
N GLU A 630 13.12 -15.23 -24.38
CA GLU A 630 12.02 -14.62 -23.63
C GLU A 630 11.79 -13.13 -23.99
N LEU A 631 12.77 -12.46 -24.60
CA LEU A 631 12.70 -11.01 -24.84
C LEU A 631 11.55 -10.60 -25.78
N PRO A 632 11.29 -11.28 -26.92
CA PRO A 632 10.15 -10.99 -27.79
C PRO A 632 8.82 -10.96 -27.05
N ASP A 633 8.52 -11.99 -26.24
CA ASP A 633 7.27 -12.08 -25.47
C ASP A 633 7.14 -10.97 -24.42
N GLN A 634 8.26 -10.45 -23.94
CA GLN A 634 8.28 -9.38 -22.95
C GLN A 634 8.06 -7.99 -23.56
N ILE A 635 8.43 -7.80 -24.83
CA ILE A 635 8.31 -6.52 -25.53
C ILE A 635 7.08 -6.46 -26.44
N SER A 636 6.50 -7.60 -26.82
CA SER A 636 5.30 -7.65 -27.66
C SER A 636 4.02 -7.30 -26.89
N SER A 637 3.06 -6.72 -27.63
CA SER A 637 1.67 -6.55 -27.20
C SER A 637 1.05 -7.91 -26.86
N PRO A 638 0.07 -7.97 -25.94
CA PRO A 638 -0.60 -9.23 -25.64
C PRO A 638 -1.26 -9.76 -26.92
N ALA A 639 -0.98 -11.00 -27.27
CA ALA A 639 -1.79 -11.70 -28.27
C ALA A 639 -3.22 -11.81 -27.72
N ALA A 640 -4.21 -11.47 -28.55
CA ALA A 640 -5.63 -11.54 -28.22
C ALA A 640 -6.04 -12.95 -27.81
#